data_AF-A0A8J2XDN5-F1
#
_entry.id   AF-A0A8J2XDN5-F1
#
_cell.length_a   1.000
_cell.length_b   1.000
_cell.length_c   1.000
_cell.angle_alpha   90.00
_cell.angle_beta   90.00
_cell.angle_gamma   90.00
#
_symmetry.space_group_name_H-M   'P 1'
#
loop_
_entity.id
_entity.type
_entity.pdbx_description
1 polymer ?
#
loop_
_entity_poly.entity_id
_entity_poly.type
_entity_poly.pdbx_seq_one_letter_code
_entity_poly.pdbx_strand_id
1 'polypeptide(L)'
;MNKKTTTAGALSAVLLAPAAALALSVSPAGAVEPGTEVQLLGINDFHGRVAEAGVDLAATVERLRAESEAATVFLSAGDDIGASTYVSSSQQDKPVLDIHNALGMDVAALGNHEFDQGWSDIADRVNPETDFPWLGANVYERGTQNVPEAIDSYAIVEAGEVRVAVIGVVTEETASLVDPSGIDAIEFGDPTDAVNRTVAEIAALPEAEQPDLTVVSAHLGSNVTSDVDAGIASNPEFGKLITESDASVDAFYTGHTHVEYAWEAPVPGEPERTRPVIQAGSYGENVGRIVLSADESGNWTTEVLENVPTADEGFRNSVVEQVEAIVNDAVETAQELGSRVVGEITEDITRAFTADGAEDRGAESTLGNLVADALQAGTGYSQLEGSDFALTNPGGLRTDLLVDDQYADEAPGEVTVAELNAVLPFANDHGVVTLTGADVLGVLEEQWQPAGSARPFLHLGISEELEVVYDSSDDAEQRIVYAAVNGEEIDPEATYRVATLSFLAAGGDNFTSFANGEWEQSGLTDFEVWERYFTENTPVSPDHDERQADLALDIIANGTAEVRFGADEDPLRIPAGGTAEAYIVADSAEPVTGPFRVTVDLPEGVTVQGADANAAFLGALRGGLDDEDLVEAFNAQEELVIDELPAGESTLTLTFSAAEDAAAGAATIGVQLQADPQATWWDDNPLPLPYSAELNVEVTADEPAPTEPTPTEPGQPTPTDPGQPGGEPTPTQPGSDPGAGPGPGDGKPLPRTGSDVAGLLGLALALLAAGGVAVAAGVRRRGAGSQL
;
A
#
# COMPACT_ATOMS: atom_id res chain seq x y z
N MET A 1 67.45 15.75 -70.08
CA MET A 1 68.57 15.60 -69.12
C MET A 1 68.76 14.12 -68.83
N ASN A 2 69.98 13.63 -69.08
CA ASN A 2 70.68 12.46 -68.52
C ASN A 2 70.06 11.86 -67.24
N LYS A 3 70.04 10.54 -66.97
CA LYS A 3 70.95 9.43 -67.37
C LYS A 3 70.35 8.08 -66.88
N LYS A 4 70.56 7.02 -67.69
CA LYS A 4 71.00 5.64 -67.31
C LYS A 4 69.98 4.74 -66.54
N THR A 5 69.84 3.42 -66.78
CA THR A 5 70.69 2.38 -67.40
C THR A 5 69.89 1.06 -67.60
N THR A 6 70.05 0.39 -68.76
CA THR A 6 70.33 -1.07 -69.02
C THR A 6 69.78 -2.17 -68.07
N THR A 7 69.34 -3.40 -68.44
CA THR A 7 69.48 -4.29 -69.63
C THR A 7 68.75 -5.63 -69.38
N ALA A 8 68.39 -6.33 -70.48
CA ALA A 8 68.24 -7.80 -70.67
C ALA A 8 67.04 -8.49 -69.97
N GLY A 9 66.13 -9.23 -70.64
CA GLY A 9 66.29 -10.40 -71.54
C GLY A 9 65.77 -11.63 -70.76
N ALA A 10 65.02 -12.62 -71.22
CA ALA A 10 64.55 -13.11 -72.51
C ALA A 10 63.40 -14.13 -72.25
N LEU A 11 62.70 -14.53 -73.32
CA LEU A 11 61.79 -15.69 -73.53
C LEU A 11 61.63 -16.71 -72.36
N SER A 12 60.41 -17.16 -72.02
CA SER A 12 59.77 -18.32 -72.68
C SER A 12 58.43 -18.72 -72.02
N ALA A 13 57.63 -19.46 -72.80
CA ALA A 13 56.63 -20.45 -72.42
C ALA A 13 55.22 -19.95 -72.01
N VAL A 14 54.33 -19.92 -73.00
CA VAL A 14 52.89 -20.02 -72.83
C VAL A 14 52.56 -21.43 -72.35
N LEU A 15 52.15 -21.56 -71.09
CA LEU A 15 51.45 -22.71 -70.54
C LEU A 15 49.98 -22.32 -70.38
N LEU A 16 49.11 -22.93 -71.19
CA LEU A 16 47.67 -22.91 -70.98
C LEU A 16 47.38 -23.71 -69.69
N ALA A 17 47.01 -23.03 -68.62
CA ALA A 17 46.33 -23.64 -67.47
C ALA A 17 44.81 -23.59 -67.72
N PRO A 18 44.06 -24.65 -67.38
CA PRO A 18 42.60 -24.62 -67.46
C PRO A 18 42.08 -23.63 -66.41
N ALA A 19 41.26 -22.68 -66.84
CA ALA A 19 40.50 -21.81 -65.95
C ALA A 19 39.55 -22.69 -65.14
N ALA A 20 39.91 -22.98 -63.89
CA ALA A 20 38.95 -23.38 -62.88
C ALA A 20 38.03 -22.17 -62.69
N ALA A 21 36.79 -22.29 -63.17
CA ALA A 21 35.74 -21.39 -62.77
C ALA A 21 35.55 -21.59 -61.26
N LEU A 22 36.11 -20.69 -60.45
CA LEU A 22 35.59 -20.46 -59.11
C LEU A 22 34.16 -19.95 -59.33
N ALA A 23 33.19 -20.84 -59.18
CA ALA A 23 31.86 -20.42 -58.76
C ALA A 23 32.05 -19.82 -57.36
N LEU A 24 32.23 -18.50 -57.30
CA LEU A 24 31.88 -17.75 -56.11
C LEU A 24 30.39 -18.01 -55.91
N SER A 25 30.06 -18.92 -54.99
CA SER A 25 28.78 -18.90 -54.33
C SER A 25 28.68 -17.54 -53.66
N VAL A 26 28.05 -16.60 -54.34
CA VAL A 26 27.49 -15.43 -53.69
C VAL A 26 26.36 -16.01 -52.85
N SER A 27 26.64 -16.25 -51.56
CA SER A 27 25.57 -16.40 -50.57
C SER A 27 24.66 -15.17 -50.72
N PRO A 28 23.33 -15.31 -50.67
CA PRO A 28 22.47 -14.15 -50.58
C PRO A 28 22.96 -13.32 -49.39
N ALA A 29 23.35 -12.08 -49.66
CA ALA A 29 23.64 -11.14 -48.59
C ALA A 29 22.29 -10.83 -47.91
N GLY A 30 22.20 -11.06 -46.60
CA GLY A 30 21.06 -10.57 -45.80
C GLY A 30 20.30 -11.59 -44.97
N ALA A 31 20.78 -12.83 -44.77
CA ALA A 31 20.21 -13.73 -43.76
C ALA A 31 21.24 -13.95 -42.64
N VAL A 32 20.82 -13.74 -41.40
CA VAL A 32 21.63 -14.02 -40.20
C VAL A 32 22.04 -15.50 -40.21
N GLU A 33 23.32 -15.78 -39.94
CA GLU A 33 23.81 -17.16 -39.93
C GLU A 33 23.18 -17.94 -38.76
N PRO A 34 22.72 -19.19 -38.96
CA PRO A 34 22.15 -19.98 -37.87
C PRO A 34 23.12 -20.14 -36.69
N GLY A 35 22.59 -20.00 -35.47
CA GLY A 35 23.35 -19.98 -34.22
C GLY A 35 23.95 -18.62 -33.87
N THR A 36 23.69 -17.56 -34.64
CA THR A 36 24.00 -16.18 -34.21
C THR A 36 23.12 -15.83 -33.01
N GLU A 37 23.74 -15.32 -31.95
CA GLU A 37 23.05 -14.95 -30.71
C GLU A 37 23.03 -13.44 -30.51
N VAL A 38 21.92 -12.95 -29.95
CA VAL A 38 21.76 -11.57 -29.46
C VAL A 38 21.27 -11.62 -28.02
N GLN A 39 21.87 -10.81 -27.16
CA GLN A 39 21.41 -10.57 -25.81
C GLN A 39 20.60 -9.28 -25.76
N LEU A 40 19.42 -9.35 -25.20
CA LEU A 40 18.62 -8.19 -24.82
C LEU A 40 18.68 -8.08 -23.29
N LEU A 41 19.01 -6.89 -22.81
CA LEU A 41 18.90 -6.51 -21.41
C LEU A 41 17.86 -5.40 -21.34
N GLY A 42 16.88 -5.54 -20.45
CA GLY A 42 15.84 -4.54 -20.26
C GLY A 42 15.63 -4.18 -18.81
N ILE A 43 15.25 -2.94 -18.59
CA ILE A 43 14.65 -2.45 -17.35
C ILE A 43 13.27 -1.86 -17.64
N ASN A 44 12.50 -1.61 -16.59
CA ASN A 44 11.23 -0.93 -16.62
C ASN A 44 10.99 -0.31 -15.24
N ASP A 45 10.19 0.75 -15.16
CA ASP A 45 9.69 1.32 -13.91
C ASP A 45 10.85 1.67 -12.95
N PHE A 46 11.94 2.25 -13.49
CA PHE A 46 13.09 2.65 -12.68
C PHE A 46 12.75 3.81 -11.75
N HIS A 47 11.78 4.66 -12.14
CA HIS A 47 11.23 5.77 -11.38
C HIS A 47 12.28 6.55 -10.59
N GLY A 48 13.43 6.87 -11.18
CA GLY A 48 14.44 7.67 -10.49
C GLY A 48 15.01 7.09 -9.18
N ARG A 49 15.06 5.76 -8.99
CA ARG A 49 15.73 5.10 -7.83
C ARG A 49 17.26 5.17 -7.93
N VAL A 50 17.78 6.40 -8.04
CA VAL A 50 19.17 6.75 -8.31
C VAL A 50 20.08 6.34 -7.15
N ALA A 51 19.72 6.71 -5.92
CA ALA A 51 20.53 6.44 -4.73
C ALA A 51 20.38 4.98 -4.26
N GLU A 52 19.21 4.41 -4.48
CA GLU A 52 18.80 3.10 -4.01
C GLU A 52 19.35 1.97 -4.90
N ALA A 53 19.28 2.14 -6.22
CA ALA A 53 19.57 1.07 -7.18
C ALA A 53 20.59 1.43 -8.26
N GLY A 54 20.89 2.72 -8.50
CA GLY A 54 21.66 3.16 -9.66
C GLY A 54 23.03 2.46 -9.84
N VAL A 55 23.81 2.31 -8.77
CA VAL A 55 25.12 1.64 -8.83
C VAL A 55 25.00 0.13 -9.01
N ASP A 56 24.04 -0.50 -8.33
CA ASP A 56 23.85 -1.95 -8.36
C ASP A 56 23.28 -2.42 -9.71
N LEU A 57 22.38 -1.62 -10.29
CA LEU A 57 21.89 -1.80 -11.65
C LEU A 57 23.05 -1.70 -12.65
N ALA A 58 23.87 -0.65 -12.56
CA ALA A 58 25.02 -0.46 -13.43
C ALA A 58 26.02 -1.62 -13.36
N ALA A 59 26.34 -2.08 -12.15
CA ALA A 59 27.23 -3.21 -11.93
C ALA A 59 26.66 -4.50 -12.55
N THR A 60 25.35 -4.71 -12.42
CA THR A 60 24.65 -5.89 -12.95
C THR A 60 24.62 -5.89 -14.49
N VAL A 61 24.23 -4.77 -15.11
CA VAL A 61 24.22 -4.63 -16.58
C VAL A 61 25.61 -4.86 -17.16
N GLU A 62 26.64 -4.22 -16.59
CA GLU A 62 28.01 -4.36 -17.08
C GLU A 62 28.59 -5.76 -16.84
N ARG A 63 28.20 -6.43 -15.75
CA ARG A 63 28.54 -7.84 -15.52
C ARG A 63 27.92 -8.73 -16.58
N LEU A 64 26.61 -8.58 -16.84
CA LEU A 64 25.89 -9.37 -17.83
C LEU A 64 26.43 -9.15 -19.25
N ARG A 65 26.87 -7.93 -19.59
CA ARG A 65 27.59 -7.64 -20.84
C ARG A 65 28.95 -8.36 -20.89
N ALA A 66 29.69 -8.39 -19.77
CA ALA A 66 31.00 -9.03 -19.71
C ALA A 66 30.96 -10.58 -19.72
N GLU A 67 29.86 -11.16 -19.26
CA GLU A 67 29.65 -12.61 -19.21
C GLU A 67 29.15 -13.20 -20.55
N SER A 68 28.64 -12.35 -21.44
CA SER A 68 28.06 -12.76 -22.73
C SER A 68 29.08 -12.70 -23.87
N GLU A 69 29.04 -13.69 -24.77
CA GLU A 69 29.73 -13.63 -26.06
C GLU A 69 28.84 -12.99 -27.15
N ALA A 70 27.53 -12.92 -26.91
CA ALA A 70 26.57 -12.30 -27.81
C ALA A 70 26.64 -10.76 -27.75
N ALA A 71 26.35 -10.10 -28.87
CA ALA A 71 26.16 -8.65 -28.85
C ALA A 71 24.94 -8.30 -27.99
N THR A 72 25.04 -7.23 -27.22
CA THR A 72 23.98 -6.83 -26.27
C THR A 72 23.28 -5.56 -26.74
N VAL A 73 21.96 -5.55 -26.69
CA VAL A 73 21.10 -4.35 -26.73
C VAL A 73 20.59 -4.10 -25.32
N PHE A 74 20.70 -2.86 -24.84
CA PHE A 74 20.15 -2.43 -23.55
C PHE A 74 19.00 -1.44 -23.77
N LEU A 75 17.82 -1.76 -23.26
CA LEU A 75 16.60 -0.98 -23.48
C LEU A 75 15.81 -0.71 -22.19
N SER A 76 14.93 0.28 -22.22
CA SER A 76 13.90 0.47 -21.18
C SER A 76 12.49 0.31 -21.76
N ALA A 77 11.58 -0.25 -20.95
CA ALA A 77 10.14 -0.30 -21.21
C ALA A 77 9.35 0.84 -20.55
N GLY A 78 10.00 1.96 -20.21
CA GLY A 78 9.34 3.18 -19.74
C GLY A 78 9.28 3.31 -18.22
N ASP A 79 8.81 4.47 -17.78
CA ASP A 79 8.84 4.97 -16.40
C ASP A 79 10.25 4.92 -15.79
N ASP A 80 11.20 5.43 -16.56
CA ASP A 80 12.55 5.66 -16.09
C ASP A 80 12.61 6.89 -15.16
N ILE A 81 11.81 7.90 -15.48
CA ILE A 81 11.66 9.18 -14.78
C ILE A 81 10.21 9.38 -14.33
N GLY A 82 9.95 10.39 -13.49
CA GLY A 82 8.63 10.58 -12.87
C GLY A 82 8.33 9.54 -11.79
N ALA A 83 7.29 9.79 -10.99
CA ALA A 83 7.05 9.14 -9.68
C ALA A 83 8.34 8.88 -8.87
N SER A 84 9.28 9.82 -8.93
CA SER A 84 10.67 9.56 -8.60
C SER A 84 11.02 9.85 -7.14
N THR A 85 11.94 9.07 -6.58
CA THR A 85 12.44 9.35 -5.22
C THR A 85 13.14 10.71 -5.19
N TYR A 86 13.13 11.34 -4.02
CA TYR A 86 13.57 12.73 -3.86
C TYR A 86 14.95 13.07 -4.43
N VAL A 87 15.90 12.14 -4.36
CA VAL A 87 17.24 12.36 -4.92
C VAL A 87 17.16 12.66 -6.43
N SER A 88 16.27 11.98 -7.14
CA SER A 88 16.04 12.18 -8.57
C SER A 88 15.07 13.34 -8.83
N SER A 89 13.89 13.33 -8.19
CA SER A 89 12.82 14.29 -8.49
C SER A 89 13.20 15.74 -8.15
N SER A 90 13.99 15.96 -7.09
CA SER A 90 14.53 17.29 -6.77
C SER A 90 15.35 17.93 -7.90
N GLN A 91 15.89 17.10 -8.80
CA GLN A 91 16.74 17.51 -9.93
C GLN A 91 16.03 17.29 -11.28
N GLN A 92 14.70 17.19 -11.28
CA GLN A 92 13.89 16.92 -12.48
C GLN A 92 14.35 15.65 -13.20
N ASP A 93 14.77 14.63 -12.46
CA ASP A 93 15.25 13.34 -12.94
C ASP A 93 16.49 13.38 -13.86
N LYS A 94 17.20 14.51 -13.89
CA LYS A 94 18.46 14.62 -14.60
C LYS A 94 19.47 13.49 -14.25
N PRO A 95 19.63 13.07 -12.98
CA PRO A 95 20.56 12.00 -12.66
C PRO A 95 20.23 10.67 -13.35
N VAL A 96 18.95 10.36 -13.61
CA VAL A 96 18.55 9.17 -14.38
C VAL A 96 19.05 9.24 -15.80
N LEU A 97 18.82 10.37 -16.47
CA LEU A 97 19.26 10.59 -17.85
C LEU A 97 20.78 10.45 -17.96
N ASP A 98 21.51 11.02 -17.00
CA ASP A 98 22.96 10.93 -16.94
C ASP A 98 23.45 9.48 -16.69
N ILE A 99 22.75 8.70 -15.86
CA ILE A 99 23.03 7.26 -15.64
C ILE A 99 22.77 6.44 -16.90
N HIS A 100 21.63 6.64 -17.56
CA HIS A 100 21.27 5.89 -18.78
C HIS A 100 22.23 6.21 -19.93
N ASN A 101 22.66 7.46 -20.08
CA ASN A 101 23.72 7.85 -21.00
C ASN A 101 25.06 7.18 -20.65
N ALA A 102 25.44 7.17 -19.37
CA ALA A 102 26.68 6.52 -18.94
C ALA A 102 26.67 5.00 -19.18
N LEU A 103 25.52 4.36 -18.98
CA LEU A 103 25.32 2.94 -19.28
C LEU A 103 25.21 2.64 -20.78
N GLY A 104 25.10 3.66 -21.64
CA GLY A 104 24.90 3.47 -23.06
C GLY A 104 23.62 2.69 -23.32
N MET A 105 22.50 3.18 -22.82
CA MET A 105 21.18 2.72 -23.23
C MET A 105 21.03 2.91 -24.73
N ASP A 106 20.47 1.92 -25.42
CA ASP A 106 20.32 1.95 -26.87
C ASP A 106 19.01 2.61 -27.28
N VAL A 107 17.92 2.36 -26.54
CA VAL A 107 16.56 2.89 -26.76
C VAL A 107 15.75 2.87 -25.46
N ALA A 108 14.75 3.74 -25.32
CA ALA A 108 13.77 3.66 -24.24
C ALA A 108 12.35 3.87 -24.80
N ALA A 109 11.38 3.06 -24.37
CA ALA A 109 9.97 3.37 -24.57
C ALA A 109 9.54 4.46 -23.57
N LEU A 110 8.55 5.28 -23.94
CA LEU A 110 7.86 6.12 -22.98
C LEU A 110 6.89 5.27 -22.16
N GLY A 111 6.85 5.52 -20.86
CA GLY A 111 5.79 5.17 -19.93
C GLY A 111 4.90 6.36 -19.59
N ASN A 112 3.95 6.19 -18.67
CA ASN A 112 3.06 7.29 -18.29
C ASN A 112 3.78 8.37 -17.48
N HIS A 113 4.74 8.01 -16.64
CA HIS A 113 5.43 8.95 -15.75
C HIS A 113 6.45 9.84 -16.49
N GLU A 114 6.88 9.47 -17.70
CA GLU A 114 7.57 10.41 -18.59
C GLU A 114 6.72 11.65 -18.92
N PHE A 115 5.39 11.59 -18.79
CA PHE A 115 4.47 12.69 -19.04
C PHE A 115 4.08 13.48 -17.78
N ASP A 116 4.63 13.17 -16.60
CA ASP A 116 4.32 13.89 -15.33
C ASP A 116 4.57 15.40 -15.44
N GLN A 117 5.69 15.77 -16.09
CA GLN A 117 6.06 17.17 -16.34
C GLN A 117 5.49 17.71 -17.68
N GLY A 118 4.63 16.92 -18.33
CA GLY A 118 3.97 17.22 -19.59
C GLY A 118 4.83 16.98 -20.84
N TRP A 119 4.16 16.97 -22.00
CA TRP A 119 4.79 16.70 -23.31
C TRP A 119 5.96 17.64 -23.63
N SER A 120 5.89 18.91 -23.22
CA SER A 120 6.98 19.85 -23.46
C SER A 120 8.26 19.46 -22.75
N ASP A 121 8.18 18.79 -21.61
CA ASP A 121 9.36 18.35 -20.88
C ASP A 121 10.12 17.27 -21.65
N ILE A 122 9.38 16.28 -22.18
CA ILE A 122 9.95 15.25 -23.06
C ILE A 122 10.63 15.90 -24.27
N ALA A 123 9.92 16.80 -24.96
CA ALA A 123 10.36 17.38 -26.21
C ALA A 123 11.53 18.38 -26.08
N ASP A 124 11.49 19.22 -25.03
CA ASP A 124 12.40 20.35 -24.89
C ASP A 124 13.58 20.08 -23.92
N ARG A 125 13.47 19.05 -23.06
CA ARG A 125 14.49 18.72 -22.05
C ARG A 125 14.95 17.27 -22.10
N VAL A 126 14.05 16.30 -21.89
CA VAL A 126 14.43 14.89 -21.70
C VAL A 126 15.11 14.33 -22.96
N ASN A 127 14.45 14.36 -24.11
CA ASN A 127 15.01 13.84 -25.36
C ASN A 127 16.29 14.59 -25.80
N PRO A 128 16.39 15.93 -25.69
CA PRO A 128 17.65 16.63 -25.95
C PRO A 128 18.81 16.33 -24.99
N GLU A 129 18.54 15.80 -23.80
CA GLU A 129 19.57 15.45 -22.80
C GLU A 129 20.00 13.97 -22.84
N THR A 130 19.33 13.12 -23.63
CA THR A 130 19.69 11.70 -23.81
C THR A 130 20.47 11.44 -25.10
N ASP A 131 21.36 10.45 -25.06
CA ASP A 131 22.17 9.99 -26.21
C ASP A 131 21.47 8.87 -27.02
N PHE A 132 20.23 8.52 -26.62
CA PHE A 132 19.40 7.47 -27.20
C PHE A 132 17.99 8.00 -27.52
N PRO A 133 17.27 7.37 -28.48
CA PRO A 133 15.92 7.79 -28.85
C PRO A 133 14.86 7.27 -27.86
N TRP A 134 13.86 8.11 -27.64
CA TRP A 134 12.61 7.76 -26.96
C TRP A 134 11.57 7.27 -27.95
N LEU A 135 10.85 6.21 -27.59
CA LEU A 135 9.94 5.49 -28.48
C LEU A 135 8.48 5.57 -28.00
N GLY A 136 7.57 5.89 -28.91
CA GLY A 136 6.13 5.98 -28.62
C GLY A 136 5.29 5.89 -29.89
N ALA A 137 5.19 4.69 -30.47
CA ALA A 137 4.47 4.43 -31.72
C ALA A 137 2.97 4.72 -31.66
N ASN A 138 2.39 4.74 -30.45
CA ASN A 138 0.98 5.07 -30.21
C ASN A 138 0.76 6.45 -29.59
N VAL A 139 1.81 7.29 -29.49
CA VAL A 139 1.70 8.69 -29.06
C VAL A 139 1.60 9.55 -30.32
N TYR A 140 0.51 10.30 -30.46
CA TYR A 140 0.21 11.06 -31.68
C TYR A 140 0.10 12.56 -31.42
N GLU A 141 0.48 13.36 -32.41
CA GLU A 141 0.01 14.74 -32.49
C GLU A 141 -1.53 14.74 -32.51
N ARG A 142 -2.15 15.52 -31.62
CA ARG A 142 -3.60 15.49 -31.39
C ARG A 142 -4.41 15.64 -32.68
N GLY A 143 -5.38 14.74 -32.89
CA GLY A 143 -6.24 14.70 -34.07
C GLY A 143 -5.59 14.09 -35.31
N THR A 144 -4.47 13.37 -35.16
CA THR A 144 -3.73 12.73 -36.25
C THR A 144 -3.31 11.29 -35.86
N GLN A 145 -2.54 10.61 -36.71
CA GLN A 145 -1.81 9.38 -36.36
C GLN A 145 -0.30 9.53 -36.62
N ASN A 146 0.17 10.79 -36.60
CA ASN A 146 1.58 11.11 -36.75
C ASN A 146 2.24 11.07 -35.38
N VAL A 147 3.32 10.32 -35.25
CA VAL A 147 4.20 10.39 -34.08
C VAL A 147 4.91 11.75 -34.08
N PRO A 148 4.92 12.50 -32.96
CA PRO A 148 5.60 13.79 -32.87
C PRO A 148 7.11 13.71 -33.16
N GLU A 149 7.70 14.73 -33.78
CA GLU A 149 9.13 14.75 -34.19
C GLU A 149 10.14 14.54 -33.04
N ALA A 150 9.74 14.80 -31.79
CA ALA A 150 10.62 14.64 -30.63
C ALA A 150 10.87 13.17 -30.25
N ILE A 151 10.08 12.23 -30.76
CA ILE A 151 10.17 10.80 -30.46
C ILE A 151 9.99 9.98 -31.74
N ASP A 152 10.37 8.72 -31.71
CA ASP A 152 10.21 7.81 -32.84
C ASP A 152 9.19 6.71 -32.55
N SER A 153 8.58 6.11 -33.58
CA SER A 153 7.78 4.89 -33.40
C SER A 153 8.65 3.67 -33.08
N TYR A 154 9.83 3.62 -33.70
CA TYR A 154 10.79 2.54 -33.55
C TYR A 154 12.20 3.03 -33.86
N ALA A 155 13.21 2.33 -33.36
CA ALA A 155 14.59 2.50 -33.74
C ALA A 155 15.21 1.17 -34.17
N ILE A 156 16.21 1.22 -35.07
CA ILE A 156 17.00 0.04 -35.47
C ILE A 156 18.39 0.16 -34.84
N VAL A 157 18.72 -0.76 -33.94
CA VAL A 157 19.99 -0.83 -33.22
C VAL A 157 20.87 -1.93 -33.84
N GLU A 158 22.17 -1.68 -34.01
CA GLU A 158 23.12 -2.70 -34.48
C GLU A 158 23.73 -3.47 -33.30
N ALA A 159 23.35 -4.75 -33.16
CA ALA A 159 23.93 -5.69 -32.22
C ALA A 159 24.92 -6.61 -32.94
N GLY A 160 26.17 -6.14 -33.08
CA GLY A 160 27.19 -6.85 -33.85
C GLY A 160 26.87 -6.82 -35.34
N GLU A 161 26.44 -7.96 -35.92
CA GLU A 161 25.99 -8.04 -37.31
C GLU A 161 24.46 -8.11 -37.46
N VAL A 162 23.72 -8.13 -36.34
CA VAL A 162 22.26 -8.23 -36.30
C VAL A 162 21.65 -6.85 -36.13
N ARG A 163 20.65 -6.51 -36.94
CA ARG A 163 19.85 -5.29 -36.79
C ARG A 163 18.59 -5.60 -36.01
N VAL A 164 18.45 -4.97 -34.85
CA VAL A 164 17.31 -5.15 -33.94
C VAL A 164 16.40 -3.93 -34.08
N ALA A 165 15.18 -4.12 -34.59
CA ALA A 165 14.16 -3.08 -34.49
C ALA A 165 13.49 -3.16 -33.12
N VAL A 166 13.41 -2.03 -32.42
CA VAL A 166 12.66 -1.90 -31.16
C VAL A 166 11.51 -0.94 -31.40
N ILE A 167 10.28 -1.40 -31.18
CA ILE A 167 9.05 -0.60 -31.29
C ILE A 167 8.62 -0.24 -29.86
N GLY A 168 8.44 1.05 -29.58
CA GLY A 168 7.98 1.52 -28.27
C GLY A 168 6.48 1.79 -28.25
N VAL A 169 5.77 1.42 -27.19
CA VAL A 169 4.37 1.80 -26.96
C VAL A 169 4.10 2.02 -25.48
N VAL A 170 3.09 2.83 -25.17
CA VAL A 170 2.63 3.15 -23.81
C VAL A 170 1.16 2.76 -23.65
N THR A 171 0.69 2.47 -22.43
CA THR A 171 -0.74 2.19 -22.18
C THR A 171 -1.66 3.35 -22.59
N GLU A 172 -2.88 3.04 -23.04
CA GLU A 172 -3.93 4.03 -23.27
C GLU A 172 -4.33 4.77 -21.97
N GLU A 173 -4.08 4.18 -20.79
CA GLU A 173 -4.41 4.74 -19.48
C GLU A 173 -3.67 6.05 -19.20
N THR A 174 -2.53 6.30 -19.85
CA THR A 174 -1.73 7.52 -19.65
C THR A 174 -2.56 8.80 -19.74
N ALA A 175 -3.55 8.85 -20.63
CA ALA A 175 -4.42 10.02 -20.78
C ALA A 175 -5.17 10.42 -19.50
N SER A 176 -5.45 9.45 -18.63
CA SER A 176 -6.09 9.65 -17.33
C SER A 176 -5.10 9.76 -16.17
N LEU A 177 -3.85 9.32 -16.35
CA LEU A 177 -2.83 9.25 -15.31
C LEU A 177 -1.95 10.49 -15.20
N VAL A 178 -2.07 11.46 -16.10
CA VAL A 178 -1.23 12.68 -16.07
C VAL A 178 -2.07 13.94 -16.20
N ASP A 179 -1.47 15.11 -15.95
CA ASP A 179 -2.19 16.39 -16.09
C ASP A 179 -2.64 16.61 -17.54
N PRO A 180 -3.95 16.77 -17.82
CA PRO A 180 -4.48 17.01 -19.16
C PRO A 180 -3.83 18.17 -19.89
N SER A 181 -3.50 19.24 -19.16
CA SER A 181 -2.88 20.43 -19.71
C SER A 181 -1.45 20.17 -20.18
N GLY A 182 -0.75 19.20 -19.57
CA GLY A 182 0.56 18.72 -19.98
C GLY A 182 0.53 17.95 -21.29
N ILE A 183 -0.61 17.35 -21.66
CA ILE A 183 -0.78 16.50 -22.85
C ILE A 183 -1.77 17.05 -23.89
N ASP A 184 -2.12 18.34 -23.80
CA ASP A 184 -3.05 19.00 -24.73
C ASP A 184 -2.62 18.92 -26.21
N ALA A 185 -1.32 18.79 -26.48
CA ALA A 185 -0.77 18.70 -27.84
C ALA A 185 -0.78 17.29 -28.44
N ILE A 186 -0.97 16.26 -27.61
CA ILE A 186 -0.86 14.86 -27.99
C ILE A 186 -2.11 14.05 -27.63
N GLU A 187 -2.20 12.84 -28.16
CA GLU A 187 -3.20 11.83 -27.79
C GLU A 187 -2.58 10.43 -27.87
N PHE A 188 -3.14 9.49 -27.10
CA PHE A 188 -2.70 8.11 -27.02
C PHE A 188 -3.67 7.22 -27.81
N GLY A 189 -3.14 6.39 -28.69
CA GLY A 189 -3.93 5.38 -29.41
C GLY A 189 -3.68 3.97 -28.90
N ASP A 190 -4.40 3.02 -29.48
CA ASP A 190 -4.24 1.60 -29.13
C ASP A 190 -2.81 1.10 -29.42
N PRO A 191 -2.10 0.57 -28.40
CA PRO A 191 -0.71 0.17 -28.56
C PRO A 191 -0.54 -1.01 -29.52
N THR A 192 -1.49 -1.95 -29.55
CA THR A 192 -1.41 -3.12 -30.43
C THR A 192 -1.58 -2.74 -31.90
N ASP A 193 -2.53 -1.85 -32.18
CA ASP A 193 -2.75 -1.31 -33.53
C ASP A 193 -1.52 -0.52 -34.00
N ALA A 194 -0.87 0.23 -33.10
CA ALA A 194 0.36 0.95 -33.38
C ALA A 194 1.54 0.02 -33.67
N VAL A 195 1.73 -1.04 -32.87
CA VAL A 195 2.75 -2.08 -33.12
C VAL A 195 2.55 -2.68 -34.51
N ASN A 196 1.34 -3.15 -34.82
CA ASN A 196 1.05 -3.79 -36.10
C ASN A 196 1.22 -2.85 -37.30
N ARG A 197 0.89 -1.57 -37.14
CA ARG A 197 1.16 -0.54 -38.16
C ARG A 197 2.67 -0.34 -38.36
N THR A 198 3.42 -0.26 -37.27
CA THR A 198 4.86 -0.03 -37.30
C THR A 198 5.61 -1.22 -37.90
N VAL A 199 5.20 -2.45 -37.59
CA VAL A 199 5.68 -3.67 -38.25
C VAL A 199 5.45 -3.60 -39.78
N ALA A 200 4.28 -3.15 -40.22
CA ALA A 200 4.00 -3.00 -41.64
C ALA A 200 4.88 -1.91 -42.32
N GLU A 201 5.22 -0.84 -41.60
CA GLU A 201 6.15 0.20 -42.06
C GLU A 201 7.58 -0.35 -42.19
N ILE A 202 8.04 -1.10 -41.18
CA ILE A 202 9.33 -1.80 -41.18
C ILE A 202 9.42 -2.79 -42.34
N ALA A 203 8.37 -3.59 -42.57
CA ALA A 203 8.31 -4.54 -43.69
C ALA A 203 8.34 -3.87 -45.08
N ALA A 204 7.99 -2.58 -45.16
CA ALA A 204 8.04 -1.79 -46.39
C ALA A 204 9.43 -1.18 -46.68
N LEU A 205 10.38 -1.27 -45.74
CA LEU A 205 11.75 -0.83 -45.94
C LEU A 205 12.44 -1.64 -47.06
N PRO A 206 13.47 -1.08 -47.72
CA PRO A 206 14.35 -1.86 -48.59
C PRO A 206 14.89 -3.09 -47.86
N GLU A 207 14.98 -4.25 -48.53
CA GLU A 207 15.46 -5.52 -47.94
C GLU A 207 16.80 -5.39 -47.21
N ALA A 208 17.71 -4.55 -47.72
CA ALA A 208 19.01 -4.28 -47.10
C ALA A 208 18.95 -3.38 -45.84
N GLU A 209 17.78 -2.82 -45.51
CA GLU A 209 17.51 -1.94 -44.37
C GLU A 209 16.52 -2.59 -43.38
N GLN A 210 15.80 -3.64 -43.78
CA GLN A 210 14.89 -4.39 -42.90
C GLN A 210 15.64 -5.05 -41.74
N PRO A 211 15.16 -4.95 -40.49
CA PRO A 211 15.80 -5.57 -39.33
C PRO A 211 15.78 -7.10 -39.44
N ASP A 212 16.68 -7.72 -38.68
CA ASP A 212 16.78 -9.17 -38.57
C ASP A 212 15.99 -9.71 -37.37
N LEU A 213 15.76 -8.88 -36.34
CA LEU A 213 15.02 -9.18 -35.11
C LEU A 213 14.07 -8.02 -34.79
N THR A 214 12.82 -8.30 -34.38
CA THR A 214 11.87 -7.25 -33.95
C THR A 214 11.43 -7.45 -32.50
N VAL A 215 11.65 -6.42 -31.68
CA VAL A 215 11.31 -6.38 -30.26
C VAL A 215 10.26 -5.30 -30.03
N VAL A 216 9.28 -5.58 -29.17
CA VAL A 216 8.37 -4.57 -28.65
C VAL A 216 8.79 -4.24 -27.22
N SER A 217 9.01 -2.94 -26.95
CA SER A 217 9.17 -2.39 -25.61
C SER A 217 7.88 -1.65 -25.26
N ALA A 218 7.10 -2.20 -24.34
CA ALA A 218 5.75 -1.74 -24.05
C ALA A 218 5.60 -1.35 -22.58
N HIS A 219 5.21 -0.10 -22.32
CA HIS A 219 4.84 0.33 -20.98
C HIS A 219 3.38 -0.04 -20.69
N LEU A 220 3.17 -1.35 -20.56
CA LEU A 220 1.90 -2.05 -20.38
C LEU A 220 2.22 -3.48 -19.94
N GLY A 221 1.52 -4.02 -18.95
CA GLY A 221 1.84 -5.33 -18.37
C GLY A 221 0.65 -6.13 -17.84
N SER A 222 0.96 -7.32 -17.34
CA SER A 222 0.02 -8.20 -16.61
C SER A 222 -0.18 -7.72 -15.18
N ASN A 223 -1.38 -7.90 -14.63
CA ASN A 223 -1.69 -7.61 -13.22
C ASN A 223 -1.38 -8.79 -12.27
N VAL A 224 -0.88 -9.91 -12.80
CA VAL A 224 -0.58 -11.13 -12.03
C VAL A 224 0.76 -11.74 -12.42
N THR A 225 1.36 -12.51 -11.50
CA THR A 225 2.68 -13.18 -11.66
C THR A 225 2.59 -14.65 -12.08
N SER A 226 1.40 -15.26 -12.10
CA SER A 226 1.28 -16.72 -12.12
C SER A 226 1.72 -17.38 -13.43
N ASP A 227 1.09 -17.02 -14.55
CA ASP A 227 1.37 -17.56 -15.88
C ASP A 227 0.79 -16.66 -16.98
N VAL A 228 1.22 -16.89 -18.22
CA VAL A 228 0.84 -16.07 -19.38
C VAL A 228 -0.66 -16.08 -19.68
N ASP A 229 -1.38 -17.19 -19.46
CA ASP A 229 -2.82 -17.28 -19.73
C ASP A 229 -3.59 -16.46 -18.70
N ALA A 230 -3.21 -16.54 -17.42
CA ALA A 230 -3.73 -15.71 -16.36
C ALA A 230 -3.39 -14.23 -16.59
N GLY A 231 -2.16 -13.93 -17.04
CA GLY A 231 -1.73 -12.57 -17.37
C GLY A 231 -2.56 -11.95 -18.51
N ILE A 232 -2.76 -12.70 -19.60
CA ILE A 232 -3.64 -12.30 -20.72
C ILE A 232 -5.07 -12.02 -20.26
N ALA A 233 -5.58 -12.79 -19.29
CA ALA A 233 -6.91 -12.59 -18.73
C ALA A 233 -6.99 -11.42 -17.74
N SER A 234 -5.86 -11.03 -17.14
CA SER A 234 -5.81 -10.04 -16.05
C SER A 234 -5.87 -8.59 -16.53
N ASN A 235 -5.38 -8.31 -17.75
CA ASN A 235 -5.37 -7.00 -18.37
C ASN A 235 -5.76 -7.13 -19.87
N PRO A 236 -6.91 -6.57 -20.31
CA PRO A 236 -7.37 -6.66 -21.70
C PRO A 236 -6.41 -6.05 -22.73
N GLU A 237 -5.75 -4.93 -22.41
CA GLU A 237 -4.82 -4.25 -23.31
C GLU A 237 -3.55 -5.10 -23.49
N PHE A 238 -3.00 -5.65 -22.41
CA PHE A 238 -1.88 -6.60 -22.44
C PHE A 238 -2.27 -7.89 -23.19
N GLY A 239 -3.47 -8.42 -22.92
CA GLY A 239 -4.00 -9.58 -23.61
C GLY A 239 -4.08 -9.36 -25.12
N LYS A 240 -4.56 -8.20 -25.56
CA LYS A 240 -4.58 -7.80 -26.98
C LYS A 240 -3.16 -7.70 -27.53
N LEU A 241 -2.24 -7.05 -26.84
CA LEU A 241 -0.84 -6.92 -27.27
C LEU A 241 -0.21 -8.29 -27.55
N ILE A 242 -0.30 -9.22 -26.60
CA ILE A 242 0.35 -10.53 -26.73
C ILE A 242 -0.31 -11.40 -27.81
N THR A 243 -1.64 -11.37 -27.91
CA THR A 243 -2.41 -12.29 -28.78
C THR A 243 -2.70 -11.77 -30.18
N GLU A 244 -2.61 -10.45 -30.41
CA GLU A 244 -2.95 -9.81 -31.69
C GLU A 244 -1.76 -9.08 -32.35
N SER A 245 -0.60 -8.96 -31.69
CA SER A 245 0.63 -8.47 -32.34
C SER A 245 1.12 -9.45 -33.41
N ASP A 246 1.57 -8.89 -34.54
CA ASP A 246 2.05 -9.61 -35.72
C ASP A 246 3.07 -10.71 -35.39
N ALA A 247 3.05 -11.79 -36.16
CA ALA A 247 3.90 -12.97 -35.97
C ALA A 247 5.41 -12.69 -36.17
N SER A 248 5.75 -11.56 -36.79
CA SER A 248 7.14 -11.10 -36.95
C SER A 248 7.74 -10.42 -35.72
N VAL A 249 6.94 -10.15 -34.67
CA VAL A 249 7.49 -9.69 -33.38
C VAL A 249 8.05 -10.89 -32.62
N ASP A 250 9.35 -10.81 -32.30
CA ASP A 250 10.14 -11.89 -31.74
C ASP A 250 10.25 -11.86 -30.22
N ALA A 251 10.06 -10.71 -29.56
CA ALA A 251 10.12 -10.59 -28.10
C ALA A 251 9.33 -9.37 -27.56
N PHE A 252 8.89 -9.44 -26.31
CA PHE A 252 8.28 -8.33 -25.58
C PHE A 252 9.01 -8.04 -24.28
N TYR A 253 9.42 -6.79 -24.11
CA TYR A 253 9.70 -6.19 -22.81
C TYR A 253 8.49 -5.37 -22.40
N THR A 254 8.03 -5.57 -21.16
CA THR A 254 6.83 -4.96 -20.60
C THR A 254 7.12 -4.24 -19.29
N GLY A 255 6.27 -3.30 -18.89
CA GLY A 255 6.37 -2.47 -17.67
C GLY A 255 5.00 -2.07 -17.13
N HIS A 256 4.90 -0.92 -16.45
CA HIS A 256 3.69 -0.27 -15.89
C HIS A 256 3.15 -0.94 -14.62
N THR A 257 3.00 -2.26 -14.64
CA THR A 257 2.29 -2.96 -13.56
C THR A 257 3.17 -3.33 -12.37
N HIS A 258 4.50 -3.12 -12.47
CA HIS A 258 5.55 -3.49 -11.51
C HIS A 258 5.61 -4.99 -11.21
N VAL A 259 5.03 -5.82 -12.08
CA VAL A 259 4.91 -7.25 -11.83
C VAL A 259 6.12 -7.99 -12.39
N GLU A 260 6.85 -8.70 -11.53
CA GLU A 260 7.97 -9.54 -11.96
C GLU A 260 7.47 -10.84 -12.63
N TYR A 261 7.71 -11.00 -13.93
CA TYR A 261 7.48 -12.25 -14.65
C TYR A 261 8.42 -12.44 -15.84
N ALA A 262 8.62 -13.70 -16.23
CA ALA A 262 9.34 -14.08 -17.44
C ALA A 262 8.66 -15.32 -18.05
N TRP A 263 7.94 -15.13 -19.15
CA TRP A 263 7.09 -16.16 -19.77
C TRP A 263 7.38 -16.35 -21.25
N GLU A 264 6.93 -17.48 -21.79
CA GLU A 264 6.83 -17.70 -23.22
C GLU A 264 5.37 -17.67 -23.66
N ALA A 265 5.06 -16.81 -24.64
CA ALA A 265 3.72 -16.67 -25.22
C ALA A 265 3.67 -17.33 -26.62
N PRO A 266 2.54 -17.93 -27.03
CA PRO A 266 2.39 -18.48 -28.36
C PRO A 266 2.41 -17.38 -29.44
N VAL A 267 3.02 -17.66 -30.59
CA VAL A 267 3.01 -16.74 -31.73
C VAL A 267 1.67 -16.86 -32.48
N PRO A 268 0.94 -15.75 -32.71
CA PRO A 268 -0.35 -15.79 -33.41
C PRO A 268 -0.24 -16.42 -34.80
N GLY A 269 -1.05 -17.45 -35.06
CA GLY A 269 -1.04 -18.20 -36.32
C GLY A 269 0.06 -19.26 -36.46
N GLU A 270 1.01 -19.32 -35.52
CA GLU A 270 2.13 -20.27 -35.50
C GLU A 270 2.20 -21.03 -34.16
N PRO A 271 1.27 -21.97 -33.88
CA PRO A 271 1.11 -22.58 -32.55
C PRO A 271 2.28 -23.47 -32.11
N GLU A 272 3.24 -23.75 -32.98
CA GLU A 272 4.47 -24.48 -32.65
C GLU A 272 5.63 -23.56 -32.28
N ARG A 273 5.45 -22.23 -32.37
CA ARG A 273 6.42 -21.20 -31.98
C ARG A 273 5.93 -20.41 -30.78
N THR A 274 6.88 -20.06 -29.93
CA THR A 274 6.73 -19.16 -28.80
C THR A 274 7.65 -17.96 -28.95
N ARG A 275 7.37 -16.91 -28.17
CA ARG A 275 8.20 -15.71 -28.03
C ARG A 275 8.24 -15.26 -26.57
N PRO A 276 9.37 -14.77 -26.06
CA PRO A 276 9.49 -14.33 -24.68
C PRO A 276 8.71 -13.05 -24.41
N VAL A 277 8.12 -12.98 -23.21
CA VAL A 277 7.42 -11.83 -22.64
C VAL A 277 7.95 -11.65 -21.21
N ILE A 278 8.55 -10.50 -20.92
CA ILE A 278 9.23 -10.26 -19.64
C ILE A 278 8.89 -8.88 -19.06
N GLN A 279 8.76 -8.81 -17.74
CA GLN A 279 8.74 -7.57 -16.95
C GLN A 279 9.62 -7.80 -15.72
N ALA A 280 10.48 -6.83 -15.41
CA ALA A 280 11.58 -6.99 -14.45
C ALA A 280 11.21 -6.54 -13.02
N GLY A 281 9.92 -6.53 -12.67
CA GLY A 281 9.46 -5.91 -11.43
C GLY A 281 9.48 -4.39 -11.59
N SER A 282 10.15 -3.67 -10.68
CA SER A 282 10.34 -2.22 -10.78
C SER A 282 11.63 -1.78 -10.06
N TYR A 283 11.88 -0.48 -10.03
CA TYR A 283 12.84 0.21 -9.15
C TYR A 283 14.31 -0.18 -9.34
N GLY A 284 14.63 -0.81 -10.47
CA GLY A 284 15.96 -1.35 -10.75
C GLY A 284 16.29 -2.56 -9.89
N GLU A 285 15.30 -3.27 -9.34
CA GLU A 285 15.50 -4.49 -8.55
C GLU A 285 15.99 -5.67 -9.39
N ASN A 286 15.64 -5.71 -10.67
CA ASN A 286 16.10 -6.72 -11.61
C ASN A 286 16.49 -6.13 -12.98
N VAL A 287 17.31 -6.86 -13.71
CA VAL A 287 17.52 -6.69 -15.16
C VAL A 287 16.86 -7.87 -15.87
N GLY A 288 15.88 -7.57 -16.74
CA GLY A 288 15.24 -8.57 -17.59
C GLY A 288 16.18 -9.02 -18.71
N ARG A 289 16.58 -10.29 -18.71
CA ARG A 289 17.54 -10.85 -19.66
C ARG A 289 16.88 -11.82 -20.61
N ILE A 290 16.99 -11.54 -21.89
CA ILE A 290 16.63 -12.46 -22.97
C ILE A 290 17.88 -12.73 -23.82
N VAL A 291 18.17 -14.00 -24.11
CA VAL A 291 19.15 -14.37 -25.15
C VAL A 291 18.41 -15.14 -26.23
N LEU A 292 18.46 -14.63 -27.45
CA LEU A 292 17.84 -15.24 -28.62
C LEU A 292 18.92 -15.80 -29.55
N SER A 293 18.65 -16.95 -30.17
CA SER A 293 19.50 -17.56 -31.19
C SER A 293 18.73 -17.74 -32.50
N ALA A 294 19.36 -17.45 -33.64
CA ALA A 294 18.77 -17.64 -34.96
C ALA A 294 18.75 -19.13 -35.36
N ASP A 295 17.60 -19.65 -35.78
CA ASP A 295 17.44 -21.03 -36.23
C ASP A 295 17.78 -21.23 -37.73
N GLU A 296 17.72 -22.48 -38.22
CA GLU A 296 17.99 -22.79 -39.64
C GLU A 296 17.01 -22.15 -40.63
N SER A 297 15.84 -21.70 -40.15
CA SER A 297 14.80 -21.04 -40.94
C SER A 297 14.89 -19.52 -40.89
N GLY A 298 15.79 -18.96 -40.07
CA GLY A 298 15.93 -17.54 -39.82
C GLY A 298 14.96 -16.97 -38.78
N ASN A 299 14.28 -17.82 -38.00
CA ASN A 299 13.48 -17.39 -36.84
C ASN A 299 14.35 -17.32 -35.59
N TRP A 300 13.90 -16.58 -34.59
CA TRP A 300 14.57 -16.50 -33.30
C TRP A 300 13.96 -17.47 -32.28
N THR A 301 14.83 -18.14 -31.52
CA THR A 301 14.44 -19.03 -30.40
C THR A 301 15.08 -18.57 -29.10
N THR A 302 14.33 -18.66 -28.00
CA THR A 302 14.78 -18.28 -26.66
C THR A 302 15.75 -19.30 -26.07
N GLU A 303 16.98 -18.87 -25.77
CA GLU A 303 17.98 -19.67 -25.06
C GLU A 303 18.01 -19.33 -23.56
N VAL A 304 17.83 -18.05 -23.22
CA VAL A 304 17.76 -17.55 -21.84
C VAL A 304 16.58 -16.60 -21.72
N LEU A 305 15.83 -16.75 -20.62
CA LEU A 305 14.73 -15.88 -20.23
C LEU A 305 14.68 -15.86 -18.69
N GLU A 306 15.15 -14.77 -18.10
CA GLU A 306 15.25 -14.63 -16.64
C GLU A 306 15.24 -13.15 -16.21
N ASN A 307 14.68 -12.88 -15.03
CA ASN A 307 14.94 -11.64 -14.30
C ASN A 307 16.17 -11.86 -13.42
N VAL A 308 17.21 -11.03 -13.59
CA VAL A 308 18.45 -11.11 -12.83
C VAL A 308 18.42 -10.04 -11.74
N PRO A 309 18.36 -10.42 -10.44
CA PRO A 309 18.36 -9.45 -9.35
C PRO A 309 19.60 -8.56 -9.39
N THR A 310 19.42 -7.27 -9.15
CA THR A 310 20.52 -6.33 -9.01
C THR A 310 21.09 -6.41 -7.60
N ALA A 311 22.40 -6.36 -7.50
CA ALA A 311 23.11 -6.37 -6.23
C ALA A 311 24.54 -5.84 -6.40
N ASP A 312 25.09 -5.21 -5.34
CA ASP A 312 26.53 -4.94 -5.26
C ASP A 312 27.34 -6.25 -5.11
N GLU A 313 27.60 -6.89 -6.23
CA GLU A 313 28.50 -8.05 -6.31
C GLU A 313 29.97 -7.64 -6.42
N GLY A 314 30.28 -6.34 -6.29
CA GLY A 314 31.63 -5.80 -6.43
C GLY A 314 32.18 -5.82 -7.86
N PHE A 315 31.32 -6.01 -8.87
CA PHE A 315 31.71 -5.81 -10.26
C PHE A 315 31.94 -4.31 -10.50
N ARG A 316 33.15 -3.94 -10.91
CA ARG A 316 33.54 -2.55 -11.13
C ARG A 316 34.30 -2.42 -12.45
N ASN A 317 33.89 -1.45 -13.25
CA ASN A 317 34.60 -0.98 -14.42
C ASN A 317 34.45 0.54 -14.54
N SER A 318 34.96 1.16 -15.60
CA SER A 318 34.90 2.62 -15.75
C SER A 318 33.48 3.17 -15.88
N VAL A 319 32.52 2.39 -16.38
CA VAL A 319 31.11 2.79 -16.49
C VAL A 319 30.46 2.78 -15.11
N VAL A 320 30.64 1.72 -14.33
CA VAL A 320 30.14 1.63 -12.95
C VAL A 320 30.75 2.74 -12.07
N GLU A 321 32.05 3.03 -12.23
CA GLU A 321 32.71 4.15 -11.53
C GLU A 321 32.13 5.51 -11.93
N GLN A 322 31.70 5.68 -13.19
CA GLN A 322 31.05 6.91 -13.66
C GLN A 322 29.65 7.05 -13.09
N VAL A 323 28.86 5.97 -13.07
CA VAL A 323 27.52 5.94 -12.45
C VAL A 323 27.61 6.23 -10.96
N GLU A 324 28.55 5.62 -10.24
CA GLU A 324 28.79 5.90 -8.82
C GLU A 324 29.12 7.38 -8.58
N ALA A 325 29.85 8.04 -9.49
CA ALA A 325 30.09 9.48 -9.39
C ALA A 325 28.82 10.32 -9.60
N ILE A 326 27.96 9.95 -10.56
CA ILE A 326 26.67 10.62 -10.81
C ILE A 326 25.75 10.49 -9.60
N VAL A 327 25.63 9.28 -9.04
CA VAL A 327 24.82 9.03 -7.84
C VAL A 327 25.29 9.86 -6.65
N ASN A 328 26.60 9.92 -6.41
CA ASN A 328 27.15 10.72 -5.31
C ASN A 328 26.88 12.23 -5.49
N ASP A 329 27.03 12.77 -6.70
CA ASP A 329 26.75 14.18 -7.02
C ASP A 329 25.26 14.50 -6.87
N ALA A 330 24.39 13.58 -7.29
CA ALA A 330 22.94 13.70 -7.13
C ALA A 330 22.53 13.74 -5.66
N VAL A 331 23.11 12.88 -4.82
CA VAL A 331 22.84 12.87 -3.37
C VAL A 331 23.32 14.17 -2.71
N GLU A 332 24.50 14.68 -3.07
CA GLU A 332 25.01 15.96 -2.55
C GLU A 332 24.10 17.13 -2.97
N THR A 333 23.67 17.16 -4.23
CA THR A 333 22.77 18.20 -4.75
C THR A 333 21.38 18.15 -4.10
N ALA A 334 20.82 16.96 -3.91
CA ALA A 334 19.52 16.78 -3.25
C ALA A 334 19.54 17.31 -1.80
N GLN A 335 20.69 17.18 -1.10
CA GLN A 335 20.86 17.75 0.23
C GLN A 335 20.80 19.29 0.21
N GLU A 336 21.42 19.92 -0.78
CA GLU A 336 21.36 21.38 -0.92
C GLU A 336 19.94 21.86 -1.23
N LEU A 337 19.27 21.21 -2.19
CA LEU A 337 17.88 21.54 -2.57
C LEU A 337 16.88 21.28 -1.45
N GLY A 338 17.21 20.32 -0.57
CA GLY A 338 16.40 19.93 0.58
C GLY A 338 16.19 21.04 1.59
N SER A 339 17.10 22.02 1.64
CA SER A 339 17.06 23.17 2.55
C SER A 339 15.99 24.21 2.24
N ARG A 340 15.22 24.04 1.15
CA ARG A 340 14.12 24.95 0.79
C ARG A 340 12.98 24.82 1.81
N VAL A 341 12.62 25.90 2.48
CA VAL A 341 11.41 25.97 3.33
C VAL A 341 10.16 25.94 2.44
N VAL A 342 9.19 25.09 2.81
CA VAL A 342 7.91 24.86 2.12
C VAL A 342 6.69 25.22 2.97
N GLY A 343 6.87 25.36 4.28
CA GLY A 343 5.82 25.82 5.17
C GLY A 343 6.31 25.94 6.60
N GLU A 344 5.36 26.02 7.52
CA GLU A 344 5.58 26.15 8.95
C GLU A 344 4.61 25.22 9.71
N ILE A 345 5.04 24.68 10.84
CA ILE A 345 4.20 24.01 11.86
C ILE A 345 4.03 24.89 13.10
N THR A 346 2.87 24.80 13.76
CA THR A 346 2.62 25.54 15.00
C THR A 346 3.10 24.81 16.25
N GLU A 347 3.10 23.47 16.22
CA GLU A 347 3.45 22.54 17.29
C GLU A 347 4.04 21.26 16.68
N ASP A 348 4.65 20.39 17.49
CA ASP A 348 5.19 19.12 17.03
C ASP A 348 4.06 18.24 16.45
N ILE A 349 4.26 17.69 15.25
CA ILE A 349 3.35 16.76 14.60
C ILE A 349 4.05 15.41 14.54
N THR A 350 3.56 14.46 15.32
CA THR A 350 4.31 13.25 15.63
C THR A 350 3.56 11.98 15.29
N ARG A 351 4.33 10.92 15.02
CA ARG A 351 3.89 9.54 15.16
C ARG A 351 3.56 9.24 16.62
N ALA A 352 2.95 8.09 16.85
CA ALA A 352 2.68 7.61 18.19
C ALA A 352 3.94 7.04 18.84
N PHE A 353 4.00 7.16 20.17
CA PHE A 353 5.12 6.70 20.97
C PHE A 353 4.65 5.98 22.22
N THR A 354 5.38 4.93 22.57
CA THR A 354 5.25 4.27 23.88
C THR A 354 5.75 5.20 24.98
N ALA A 355 5.40 4.90 26.23
CA ALA A 355 5.84 5.69 27.39
C ALA A 355 7.38 5.77 27.56
N ASP A 356 8.15 4.84 26.97
CA ASP A 356 9.61 4.86 26.95
C ASP A 356 10.22 5.55 25.70
N GLY A 357 9.37 6.13 24.84
CA GLY A 357 9.76 6.94 23.69
C GLY A 357 10.14 6.12 22.44
N ALA A 358 9.75 4.85 22.36
CA ALA A 358 9.86 4.08 21.13
C ALA A 358 8.64 4.34 20.24
N GLU A 359 8.82 4.29 18.92
CA GLU A 359 7.71 4.36 17.96
C GLU A 359 6.67 3.28 18.30
N ASP A 360 5.42 3.70 18.47
CA ASP A 360 4.28 2.82 18.66
C ASP A 360 3.41 2.84 17.41
N ARG A 361 3.36 1.73 16.68
CA ARG A 361 2.49 1.61 15.50
C ARG A 361 1.10 1.10 15.85
N GLY A 362 0.85 0.80 17.12
CA GLY A 362 -0.44 0.31 17.61
C GLY A 362 -1.32 1.39 18.21
N ALA A 363 -0.90 2.66 18.18
CA ALA A 363 -1.64 3.78 18.74
C ALA A 363 -1.84 4.88 17.69
N GLU A 364 -2.91 5.66 17.87
CA GLU A 364 -3.26 6.78 17.00
C GLU A 364 -2.19 7.88 17.02
N SER A 365 -1.96 8.54 15.88
CA SER A 365 -0.96 9.60 15.79
C SER A 365 -1.45 10.79 14.98
N THR A 366 -1.15 11.98 15.50
CA THR A 366 -1.47 13.27 14.83
C THR A 366 -0.91 13.33 13.41
N LEU A 367 0.29 12.77 13.18
CA LEU A 367 0.90 12.72 11.85
C LEU A 367 0.17 11.77 10.91
N GLY A 368 -0.28 10.61 11.39
CA GLY A 368 -1.01 9.65 10.56
C GLY A 368 -2.34 10.21 10.07
N ASN A 369 -3.08 10.87 10.95
CA ASN A 369 -4.34 11.54 10.62
C ASN A 369 -4.10 12.69 9.63
N LEU A 370 -3.10 13.52 9.87
CA LEU A 370 -2.77 14.62 8.98
C LEU A 370 -2.33 14.15 7.58
N VAL A 371 -1.58 13.04 7.49
CA VAL A 371 -1.24 12.44 6.20
C VAL A 371 -2.50 11.90 5.52
N ALA A 372 -3.41 11.25 6.25
CA ALA A 372 -4.69 10.84 5.67
C ALA A 372 -5.51 12.04 5.15
N ASP A 373 -5.58 13.15 5.88
CA ASP A 373 -6.21 14.40 5.41
C ASP A 373 -5.54 14.92 4.13
N ALA A 374 -4.21 14.82 4.05
CA ALA A 374 -3.47 15.20 2.84
C ALA A 374 -3.79 14.31 1.64
N LEU A 375 -3.92 12.99 1.84
CA LEU A 375 -4.33 12.06 0.77
C LEU A 375 -5.76 12.33 0.33
N GLN A 376 -6.67 12.58 1.27
CA GLN A 376 -8.06 12.96 0.99
C GLN A 376 -8.11 14.23 0.11
N ALA A 377 -7.39 15.28 0.50
CA ALA A 377 -7.25 16.50 -0.30
C ALA A 377 -6.56 16.25 -1.66
N GLY A 378 -5.64 15.28 -1.69
CA GLY A 378 -4.87 14.85 -2.86
C GLY A 378 -5.72 14.47 -4.06
N THR A 379 -6.91 13.92 -3.85
CA THR A 379 -7.85 13.61 -4.95
C THR A 379 -8.20 14.84 -5.77
N GLY A 380 -8.35 16.01 -5.13
CA GLY A 380 -8.62 17.30 -5.77
C GLY A 380 -7.45 17.88 -6.57
N TYR A 381 -6.25 17.31 -6.47
CA TYR A 381 -5.09 17.69 -7.27
C TYR A 381 -4.97 16.91 -8.58
N SER A 382 -5.87 15.95 -8.82
CA SER A 382 -5.83 15.00 -9.92
C SER A 382 -7.08 15.08 -10.82
N GLN A 383 -7.17 14.18 -11.80
CA GLN A 383 -8.37 13.98 -12.62
C GLN A 383 -9.42 13.07 -11.98
N LEU A 384 -9.12 12.46 -10.83
CA LEU A 384 -10.01 11.51 -10.19
C LEU A 384 -11.30 12.17 -9.69
N GLU A 385 -12.36 11.39 -9.66
CA GLU A 385 -13.51 11.74 -8.81
C GLU A 385 -13.08 11.66 -7.33
N GLY A 386 -13.58 12.59 -6.52
CA GLY A 386 -13.21 12.70 -5.11
C GLY A 386 -13.46 11.40 -4.32
N SER A 387 -12.69 11.20 -3.25
CA SER A 387 -12.89 10.13 -2.28
C SER A 387 -13.85 10.53 -1.17
N ASP A 388 -14.45 9.54 -0.53
CA ASP A 388 -15.32 9.71 0.63
C ASP A 388 -14.51 9.95 1.92
N PHE A 389 -13.35 9.29 2.02
CA PHE A 389 -12.36 9.43 3.10
C PHE A 389 -11.00 8.84 2.63
N ALA A 390 -9.97 8.99 3.44
CA ALA A 390 -8.64 8.45 3.17
C ALA A 390 -8.05 7.63 4.32
N LEU A 391 -7.16 6.70 3.97
CA LEU A 391 -6.47 5.80 4.90
C LEU A 391 -4.97 5.74 4.58
N THR A 392 -4.14 5.74 5.62
CA THR A 392 -2.69 5.51 5.53
C THR A 392 -2.20 4.59 6.65
N ASN A 393 -1.17 3.78 6.37
CA ASN A 393 -0.60 2.88 7.37
C ASN A 393 0.50 3.58 8.19
N PRO A 394 0.65 3.24 9.49
CA PRO A 394 1.66 3.86 10.36
C PRO A 394 3.08 3.50 9.92
N GLY A 395 3.24 2.45 9.09
CA GLY A 395 4.53 2.07 8.53
C GLY A 395 5.06 2.95 7.41
N GLY A 396 4.15 3.65 6.72
CA GLY A 396 4.45 4.67 5.72
C GLY A 396 5.14 5.91 6.32
N LEU A 397 4.83 6.22 7.59
CA LEU A 397 5.34 7.41 8.30
C LEU A 397 6.75 7.15 8.86
N ARG A 398 7.76 7.90 8.40
CA ARG A 398 9.17 7.57 8.67
C ARG A 398 9.85 8.45 9.69
N THR A 399 9.43 9.70 9.82
CA THR A 399 9.91 10.63 10.83
C THR A 399 8.77 11.56 11.27
N ASP A 400 9.02 12.30 12.35
CA ASP A 400 8.13 13.32 12.90
C ASP A 400 8.50 14.70 12.35
N LEU A 401 7.59 15.66 12.44
CA LEU A 401 7.88 17.08 12.20
C LEU A 401 7.93 17.79 13.55
N LEU A 402 9.12 18.20 13.99
CA LEU A 402 9.32 18.83 15.30
C LEU A 402 9.68 20.30 15.14
N VAL A 403 9.13 21.17 16.00
CA VAL A 403 9.35 22.62 15.95
C VAL A 403 10.82 22.99 16.12
N ASP A 404 11.54 22.22 16.94
CA ASP A 404 12.96 22.46 17.24
C ASP A 404 13.92 21.66 16.34
N ASP A 405 13.41 20.79 15.46
CA ASP A 405 14.25 20.09 14.48
C ASP A 405 14.63 21.04 13.34
N GLN A 406 15.87 20.88 12.87
CA GLN A 406 16.44 21.66 11.78
C GLN A 406 17.26 20.72 10.89
N TYR A 407 16.84 20.62 9.63
CA TYR A 407 17.62 20.10 8.52
C TYR A 407 18.81 20.99 8.12
N ALA A 408 18.60 22.31 8.05
CA ALA A 408 19.62 23.28 7.61
C ALA A 408 19.69 24.52 8.54
N ASP A 409 19.55 25.73 7.97
CA ASP A 409 19.68 27.01 8.68
C ASP A 409 18.30 27.68 8.94
N GLU A 410 17.20 26.95 8.78
CA GLU A 410 15.82 27.40 8.98
C GLU A 410 15.48 27.74 10.44
N ALA A 411 14.44 28.56 10.62
CA ALA A 411 13.95 28.96 11.93
C ALA A 411 13.10 27.86 12.59
N PRO A 412 13.01 27.81 13.93
CA PRO A 412 12.12 26.86 14.60
C PRO A 412 10.68 26.95 14.08
N GLY A 413 10.11 25.79 13.75
CA GLY A 413 8.79 25.63 13.16
C GLY A 413 8.74 25.78 11.64
N GLU A 414 9.78 26.29 10.97
CA GLU A 414 9.87 26.21 9.50
C GLU A 414 10.15 24.77 9.09
N VAL A 415 9.44 24.28 8.06
CA VAL A 415 9.60 22.92 7.53
C VAL A 415 10.14 22.99 6.11
N THR A 416 11.17 22.19 5.87
CA THR A 416 11.88 22.09 4.60
C THR A 416 11.40 20.92 3.74
N VAL A 417 11.73 20.96 2.45
CA VAL A 417 11.42 19.87 1.50
C VAL A 417 12.01 18.54 1.98
N ALA A 418 13.24 18.56 2.51
CA ALA A 418 13.89 17.36 3.00
C ALA A 418 13.16 16.76 4.22
N GLU A 419 12.62 17.60 5.10
CA GLU A 419 11.85 17.16 6.26
C GLU A 419 10.52 16.54 5.83
N LEU A 420 9.78 17.16 4.90
CA LEU A 420 8.56 16.55 4.36
C LEU A 420 8.85 15.21 3.66
N ASN A 421 9.92 15.14 2.85
CA ASN A 421 10.29 13.90 2.18
C ASN A 421 10.72 12.82 3.18
N ALA A 422 11.39 13.21 4.27
CA ALA A 422 11.77 12.27 5.31
C ALA A 422 10.56 11.67 6.04
N VAL A 423 9.37 12.27 5.96
CA VAL A 423 8.11 11.68 6.45
C VAL A 423 7.60 10.60 5.50
N LEU A 424 7.48 10.90 4.20
CA LEU A 424 6.98 10.00 3.15
C LEU A 424 8.02 9.82 2.02
N PRO A 425 9.07 9.01 2.23
CA PRO A 425 10.22 8.95 1.32
C PRO A 425 10.08 7.90 0.19
N PHE A 426 8.93 7.24 0.10
CA PHE A 426 8.80 6.01 -0.69
C PHE A 426 8.42 6.26 -2.14
N ALA A 427 7.87 7.43 -2.46
CA ALA A 427 7.31 7.71 -3.77
C ALA A 427 6.26 6.65 -4.17
N ASN A 428 5.35 6.32 -3.23
CA ASN A 428 4.20 5.48 -3.56
C ASN A 428 3.20 6.31 -4.38
N ASP A 429 2.53 5.69 -5.34
CA ASP A 429 1.46 6.36 -6.08
C ASP A 429 0.25 6.59 -5.18
N HIS A 430 -0.24 7.83 -5.19
CA HIS A 430 -1.51 8.19 -4.60
C HIS A 430 -2.65 7.87 -5.56
N GLY A 431 -3.80 7.47 -5.03
CA GLY A 431 -4.98 7.15 -5.83
C GLY A 431 -6.18 6.80 -4.96
N VAL A 432 -7.23 6.28 -5.59
CA VAL A 432 -8.50 5.93 -4.95
C VAL A 432 -8.84 4.48 -5.22
N VAL A 433 -9.19 3.72 -4.17
CA VAL A 433 -9.76 2.38 -4.29
C VAL A 433 -11.27 2.47 -4.09
N THR A 434 -12.05 1.94 -5.02
CA THR A 434 -13.51 1.76 -4.80
C THR A 434 -13.77 0.42 -4.13
N LEU A 435 -14.26 0.46 -2.88
CA LEU A 435 -14.51 -0.69 -2.02
C LEU A 435 -15.99 -0.84 -1.69
N THR A 436 -16.44 -2.07 -1.40
CA THR A 436 -17.74 -2.24 -0.72
C THR A 436 -17.62 -1.84 0.75
N GLY A 437 -18.72 -1.48 1.40
CA GLY A 437 -18.71 -1.20 2.85
C GLY A 437 -18.21 -2.40 3.66
N ALA A 438 -18.52 -3.62 3.23
CA ALA A 438 -17.97 -4.83 3.82
C ALA A 438 -16.44 -4.92 3.70
N ASP A 439 -15.86 -4.54 2.55
CA ASP A 439 -14.41 -4.48 2.39
C ASP A 439 -13.79 -3.37 3.24
N VAL A 440 -14.45 -2.20 3.39
CA VAL A 440 -14.00 -1.12 4.30
C VAL A 440 -13.95 -1.61 5.74
N LEU A 441 -15.01 -2.25 6.23
CA LEU A 441 -15.03 -2.85 7.57
C LEU A 441 -13.95 -3.94 7.70
N GLY A 442 -13.70 -4.71 6.63
CA GLY A 442 -12.60 -5.66 6.53
C GLY A 442 -11.23 -5.02 6.70
N VAL A 443 -10.95 -3.89 6.03
CA VAL A 443 -9.72 -3.11 6.18
C VAL A 443 -9.53 -2.65 7.63
N LEU A 444 -10.60 -2.20 8.29
CA LEU A 444 -10.54 -1.76 9.70
C LEU A 444 -10.28 -2.94 10.66
N GLU A 445 -10.85 -4.13 10.40
CA GLU A 445 -10.53 -5.37 11.13
C GLU A 445 -9.11 -5.88 10.88
N GLU A 446 -8.56 -5.64 9.69
CA GLU A 446 -7.19 -6.03 9.33
C GLU A 446 -6.12 -5.24 10.09
N GLN A 447 -6.48 -4.17 10.82
CA GLN A 447 -5.59 -3.53 11.80
C GLN A 447 -5.05 -4.56 12.81
N TRP A 448 -5.85 -5.58 13.19
CA TRP A 448 -5.37 -6.74 13.96
C TRP A 448 -4.67 -7.74 13.05
N GLN A 449 -3.35 -7.69 13.08
CA GLN A 449 -2.49 -8.43 12.17
C GLN A 449 -2.51 -9.95 12.42
N PRO A 450 -2.22 -10.77 11.39
CA PRO A 450 -2.21 -12.22 11.51
C PRO A 450 -1.35 -12.73 12.67
N ALA A 451 -1.81 -13.80 13.33
CA ALA A 451 -1.13 -14.36 14.49
C ALA A 451 0.34 -14.70 14.21
N GLY A 452 1.25 -14.16 15.04
CA GLY A 452 2.70 -14.33 14.89
C GLY A 452 3.40 -13.20 14.15
N SER A 453 2.66 -12.19 13.66
CA SER A 453 3.22 -10.94 13.17
C SER A 453 4.06 -10.24 14.24
N ALA A 454 5.16 -9.61 13.81
CA ALA A 454 6.06 -8.90 14.73
C ALA A 454 5.36 -7.72 15.43
N ARG A 455 4.35 -7.14 14.75
CA ARG A 455 3.44 -6.14 15.28
C ARG A 455 2.03 -6.72 15.22
N PRO A 456 1.36 -6.93 16.36
CA PRO A 456 0.03 -7.56 16.40
C PRO A 456 -1.10 -6.61 16.01
N PHE A 457 -0.86 -5.30 16.04
CA PHE A 457 -1.82 -4.28 15.65
C PHE A 457 -1.10 -3.17 14.87
N LEU A 458 -1.73 -2.67 13.81
CA LEU A 458 -1.28 -1.52 13.03
C LEU A 458 -2.42 -0.50 12.99
N HIS A 459 -2.28 0.57 13.76
CA HIS A 459 -3.27 1.63 13.85
C HIS A 459 -3.20 2.52 12.61
N LEU A 460 -4.19 2.44 11.73
CA LEU A 460 -4.29 3.27 10.54
C LEU A 460 -4.46 4.74 10.94
N GLY A 461 -3.86 5.64 10.16
CA GLY A 461 -4.25 7.05 10.14
C GLY A 461 -5.47 7.19 9.25
N ILE A 462 -6.48 7.93 9.71
CA ILE A 462 -7.75 8.10 9.01
C ILE A 462 -8.07 9.59 8.82
N SER A 463 -8.66 9.97 7.70
CA SER A 463 -9.03 11.37 7.45
C SER A 463 -10.22 11.80 8.28
N GLU A 464 -10.44 13.11 8.42
CA GLU A 464 -11.46 13.69 9.30
C GLU A 464 -12.90 13.24 8.98
N GLU A 465 -13.15 12.74 7.76
CA GLU A 465 -14.46 12.23 7.37
C GLU A 465 -14.81 10.88 7.99
N LEU A 466 -13.84 10.09 8.45
CA LEU A 466 -14.07 8.74 8.99
C LEU A 466 -13.98 8.74 10.52
N GLU A 467 -15.01 8.17 11.16
CA GLU A 467 -15.07 7.89 12.59
C GLU A 467 -15.15 6.38 12.79
N VAL A 468 -14.32 5.82 13.68
CA VAL A 468 -14.32 4.37 13.96
C VAL A 468 -14.39 4.13 15.46
N VAL A 469 -15.18 3.15 15.85
CA VAL A 469 -15.14 2.62 17.21
C VAL A 469 -15.10 1.11 17.20
N TYR A 470 -14.20 0.55 17.98
CA TYR A 470 -13.98 -0.88 18.07
C TYR A 470 -13.90 -1.38 19.51
N ASP A 471 -14.07 -2.68 19.74
CA ASP A 471 -13.79 -3.36 21.01
C ASP A 471 -12.63 -4.34 20.80
N SER A 472 -11.47 -4.02 21.35
CA SER A 472 -10.29 -4.88 21.17
C SER A 472 -10.37 -6.23 21.91
N SER A 473 -11.34 -6.39 22.82
CA SER A 473 -11.58 -7.62 23.58
C SER A 473 -12.46 -8.64 22.84
N ASP A 474 -13.16 -8.18 21.80
CA ASP A 474 -14.03 -9.03 20.99
C ASP A 474 -13.27 -9.99 20.05
N ASP A 475 -14.00 -11.01 19.62
CA ASP A 475 -13.49 -12.02 18.69
C ASP A 475 -13.12 -11.36 17.34
N ALA A 476 -12.20 -11.99 16.60
CA ALA A 476 -11.83 -11.52 15.27
C ALA A 476 -13.04 -11.39 14.34
N GLU A 477 -13.04 -10.35 13.50
CA GLU A 477 -14.14 -10.01 12.57
C GLU A 477 -15.41 -9.46 13.27
N GLN A 478 -15.33 -9.15 14.58
CA GLN A 478 -16.46 -8.61 15.37
C GLN A 478 -16.05 -7.41 16.23
N ARG A 479 -14.84 -6.87 16.03
CA ARG A 479 -14.29 -5.78 16.83
C ARG A 479 -14.81 -4.44 16.40
N ILE A 480 -15.08 -4.21 15.11
CA ILE A 480 -15.64 -2.94 14.67
C ILE A 480 -17.11 -2.84 15.12
N VAL A 481 -17.36 -1.99 16.12
CA VAL A 481 -18.68 -1.77 16.73
C VAL A 481 -19.47 -0.72 15.97
N TYR A 482 -18.77 0.32 15.49
CA TYR A 482 -19.35 1.43 14.75
C TYR A 482 -18.31 2.00 13.80
N ALA A 483 -18.71 2.34 12.57
CA ALA A 483 -17.89 3.11 11.66
C ALA A 483 -18.81 3.98 10.80
N ALA A 484 -18.45 5.25 10.64
CA ALA A 484 -19.27 6.21 9.91
C ALA A 484 -18.42 7.15 9.07
N VAL A 485 -18.96 7.50 7.90
CA VAL A 485 -18.37 8.48 7.00
C VAL A 485 -19.25 9.71 7.00
N ASN A 486 -18.70 10.87 7.38
CA ASN A 486 -19.44 12.13 7.53
C ASN A 486 -20.69 12.01 8.43
N GLY A 487 -20.61 11.16 9.46
CA GLY A 487 -21.71 10.87 10.40
C GLY A 487 -22.80 9.94 9.88
N GLU A 488 -22.64 9.34 8.69
CA GLU A 488 -23.51 8.27 8.18
C GLU A 488 -22.82 6.92 8.34
N GLU A 489 -23.46 6.00 9.08
CA GLU A 489 -22.92 4.67 9.35
C GLU A 489 -22.67 3.90 8.04
N ILE A 490 -21.56 3.16 7.99
CA ILE A 490 -21.17 2.40 6.81
C ILE A 490 -22.19 1.29 6.54
N ASP A 491 -22.93 1.42 5.45
CA ASP A 491 -23.73 0.32 4.87
C ASP A 491 -22.79 -0.71 4.21
N PRO A 492 -22.77 -1.98 4.67
CA PRO A 492 -21.90 -3.02 4.10
C PRO A 492 -22.15 -3.33 2.62
N GLU A 493 -23.35 -3.04 2.10
CA GLU A 493 -23.70 -3.28 0.69
C GLU A 493 -23.44 -2.08 -0.22
N ALA A 494 -23.17 -0.89 0.35
CA ALA A 494 -22.82 0.31 -0.42
C ALA A 494 -21.36 0.29 -0.87
N THR A 495 -21.00 1.22 -1.76
CA THR A 495 -19.61 1.40 -2.23
C THR A 495 -19.04 2.72 -1.74
N TYR A 496 -17.77 2.72 -1.36
CA TYR A 496 -17.03 3.87 -0.87
C TYR A 496 -15.72 4.03 -1.66
N ARG A 497 -15.39 5.26 -1.99
CA ARG A 497 -14.15 5.66 -2.66
C ARG A 497 -13.13 6.05 -1.58
N VAL A 498 -12.06 5.27 -1.43
CA VAL A 498 -11.07 5.45 -0.36
C VAL A 498 -9.75 5.91 -0.95
N ALA A 499 -9.31 7.13 -0.62
CA ALA A 499 -7.98 7.60 -1.02
C ALA A 499 -6.89 6.93 -0.19
N THR A 500 -5.86 6.42 -0.87
CA THR A 500 -4.74 5.73 -0.21
C THR A 500 -3.52 5.71 -1.12
N LEU A 501 -2.50 4.93 -0.75
CA LEU A 501 -1.26 4.74 -1.50
C LEU A 501 -1.20 3.35 -2.12
N SER A 502 -0.46 3.21 -3.24
CA SER A 502 -0.35 1.97 -4.02
C SER A 502 0.05 0.76 -3.18
N PHE A 503 0.90 0.94 -2.17
CA PHE A 503 1.26 -0.12 -1.22
C PHE A 503 0.04 -0.72 -0.51
N LEU A 504 -0.87 0.10 0.01
CA LEU A 504 -2.10 -0.38 0.67
C LEU A 504 -3.13 -0.87 -0.34
N ALA A 505 -3.29 -0.18 -1.47
CA ALA A 505 -4.18 -0.59 -2.55
C ALA A 505 -3.88 -2.02 -3.05
N ALA A 506 -2.60 -2.41 -3.09
CA ALA A 506 -2.15 -3.76 -3.43
C ALA A 506 -2.29 -4.80 -2.30
N GLY A 507 -2.83 -4.41 -1.14
CA GLY A 507 -2.99 -5.28 0.05
C GLY A 507 -1.74 -5.38 0.93
N GLY A 508 -0.83 -4.41 0.86
CA GLY A 508 0.35 -4.30 1.73
C GLY A 508 -0.02 -4.31 3.21
N ASP A 509 0.94 -4.66 4.07
CA ASP A 509 0.74 -4.81 5.53
C ASP A 509 -0.43 -5.75 5.92
N ASN A 510 -0.75 -6.73 5.07
CA ASN A 510 -1.86 -7.68 5.22
C ASN A 510 -3.26 -7.03 5.17
N PHE A 511 -3.40 -5.81 4.66
CA PHE A 511 -4.69 -5.17 4.42
C PHE A 511 -5.33 -5.70 3.11
N THR A 512 -5.53 -7.01 3.04
CA THR A 512 -5.91 -7.72 1.80
C THR A 512 -7.26 -7.31 1.24
N SER A 513 -8.13 -6.73 2.06
CA SER A 513 -9.45 -6.26 1.64
C SER A 513 -9.37 -5.11 0.62
N PHE A 514 -8.30 -4.31 0.63
CA PHE A 514 -8.06 -3.31 -0.41
C PHE A 514 -7.96 -3.91 -1.81
N ALA A 515 -7.33 -5.08 -1.94
CA ALA A 515 -7.11 -5.73 -3.24
C ALA A 515 -8.39 -6.30 -3.88
N ASN A 516 -9.53 -6.23 -3.17
CA ASN A 516 -10.85 -6.57 -3.73
C ASN A 516 -11.44 -5.42 -4.56
N GLY A 517 -10.97 -4.18 -4.36
CA GLY A 517 -11.49 -2.98 -5.01
C GLY A 517 -10.84 -2.66 -6.35
N GLU A 518 -11.45 -1.74 -7.08
CA GLU A 518 -10.87 -1.16 -8.29
C GLU A 518 -9.96 0.02 -7.91
N TRP A 519 -8.68 -0.04 -8.31
CA TRP A 519 -7.68 1.00 -8.06
C TRP A 519 -7.59 1.99 -9.22
N GLU A 520 -7.80 3.27 -8.91
CA GLU A 520 -7.63 4.40 -9.82
C GLU A 520 -6.43 5.23 -9.36
N GLN A 521 -5.35 5.26 -10.15
CA GLN A 521 -4.18 6.07 -9.84
C GLN A 521 -4.44 7.56 -10.13
N SER A 522 -3.94 8.44 -9.25
CA SER A 522 -4.09 9.89 -9.41
C SER A 522 -3.07 10.52 -10.35
N GLY A 523 -1.98 9.81 -10.65
CA GLY A 523 -0.82 10.37 -11.35
C GLY A 523 0.17 11.14 -10.46
N LEU A 524 -0.07 11.18 -9.15
CA LEU A 524 0.77 11.87 -8.17
C LEU A 524 1.36 10.87 -7.18
N THR A 525 2.54 11.16 -6.68
CA THR A 525 3.15 10.42 -5.57
C THR A 525 2.67 10.91 -4.21
N ASP A 526 2.87 10.08 -3.18
CA ASP A 526 2.69 10.42 -1.77
C ASP A 526 3.38 11.74 -1.40
N PHE A 527 4.64 11.92 -1.82
CA PHE A 527 5.41 13.13 -1.55
C PHE A 527 4.85 14.36 -2.27
N GLU A 528 4.42 14.27 -3.52
CA GLU A 528 3.85 15.41 -4.26
C GLU A 528 2.52 15.87 -3.66
N VAL A 529 1.65 14.93 -3.30
CA VAL A 529 0.39 15.22 -2.59
C VAL A 529 0.69 15.88 -1.25
N TRP A 530 1.66 15.33 -0.50
CA TRP A 530 2.06 15.82 0.81
C TRP A 530 2.69 17.21 0.77
N GLU A 531 3.67 17.47 -0.11
CA GLU A 531 4.30 18.79 -0.29
C GLU A 531 3.25 19.83 -0.68
N ARG A 532 2.34 19.48 -1.60
CA ARG A 532 1.29 20.40 -2.05
C ARG A 532 0.30 20.72 -0.94
N TYR A 533 -0.22 19.70 -0.26
CA TYR A 533 -1.12 19.90 0.88
C TYR A 533 -0.46 20.79 1.94
N PHE A 534 0.79 20.52 2.29
CA PHE A 534 1.51 21.28 3.30
C PHE A 534 1.73 22.74 2.89
N THR A 535 2.09 22.98 1.62
CA THR A 535 2.28 24.32 1.06
C THR A 535 0.98 25.13 1.02
N GLU A 536 -0.16 24.48 0.73
CA GLU A 536 -1.47 25.14 0.62
C GLU A 536 -2.10 25.44 2.00
N ASN A 537 -1.72 24.69 3.05
CA ASN A 537 -2.34 24.75 4.38
C ASN A 537 -1.45 25.34 5.48
N THR A 538 -0.32 25.97 5.14
CA THR A 538 0.59 26.55 6.14
C THR A 538 0.03 27.83 6.84
N PRO A 539 0.24 28.02 8.16
CA PRO A 539 0.91 27.10 9.09
C PRO A 539 0.02 25.89 9.44
N VAL A 540 0.64 24.72 9.50
CA VAL A 540 -0.02 23.44 9.78
C VAL A 540 0.03 23.16 11.29
N SER A 541 -1.05 22.63 11.84
CA SER A 541 -1.17 22.29 13.26
C SER A 541 -1.50 20.81 13.42
N PRO A 542 -1.00 20.13 14.47
CA PRO A 542 -1.48 18.79 14.79
C PRO A 542 -2.97 18.85 15.17
N ASP A 543 -3.71 17.85 14.72
CA ASP A 543 -5.05 17.55 15.23
C ASP A 543 -4.92 16.55 16.38
N HIS A 544 -5.46 16.90 17.54
CA HIS A 544 -5.42 16.08 18.75
C HIS A 544 -6.74 15.35 19.02
N ASP A 545 -7.75 15.57 18.20
CA ASP A 545 -9.01 14.84 18.31
C ASP A 545 -8.78 13.38 17.92
N GLU A 546 -9.25 12.47 18.77
CA GLU A 546 -9.17 11.02 18.53
C GLU A 546 -10.24 10.61 17.51
N ARG A 547 -9.82 9.99 16.41
CA ARG A 547 -10.70 9.58 15.31
C ARG A 547 -11.08 8.09 15.39
N GLN A 548 -10.30 7.29 16.13
CA GLN A 548 -10.62 5.89 16.45
C GLN A 548 -10.61 5.61 17.95
N ALA A 549 -11.70 5.06 18.50
CA ALA A 549 -11.79 4.74 19.93
C ALA A 549 -11.84 3.21 20.20
N ASP A 550 -11.21 2.76 21.29
CA ASP A 550 -11.33 1.39 21.81
C ASP A 550 -12.29 1.34 22.99
N LEU A 551 -13.49 0.82 22.78
CA LEU A 551 -14.53 0.67 23.81
C LEU A 551 -14.02 -0.04 25.07
N ALA A 552 -13.13 -1.03 24.91
CA ALA A 552 -12.59 -1.80 26.02
C ALA A 552 -11.64 -0.99 26.93
N LEU A 553 -11.04 0.08 26.40
CA LEU A 553 -10.03 0.88 27.10
C LEU A 553 -10.55 2.28 27.48
N ASP A 554 -11.38 2.89 26.62
CA ASP A 554 -11.67 4.32 26.67
C ASP A 554 -12.96 4.67 27.42
N ILE A 555 -13.93 3.75 27.54
CA ILE A 555 -15.24 4.11 28.12
C ILE A 555 -15.55 3.35 29.42
N ILE A 556 -15.13 2.09 29.62
CA ILE A 556 -15.37 1.39 30.90
C ILE A 556 -14.24 0.42 31.22
N ALA A 557 -13.17 0.96 31.83
CA ALA A 557 -12.34 0.32 32.87
C ALA A 557 -10.93 0.95 32.97
N ASN A 558 -10.82 2.28 33.03
CA ASN A 558 -9.51 2.90 33.30
C ASN A 558 -9.08 2.84 34.79
N GLY A 559 -9.92 2.27 35.67
CA GLY A 559 -9.70 2.21 37.12
C GLY A 559 -10.29 3.40 37.91
N THR A 560 -11.01 4.31 37.26
CA THR A 560 -11.59 5.53 37.88
C THR A 560 -13.11 5.51 38.00
N ALA A 561 -13.84 4.76 37.17
CA ALA A 561 -15.28 4.55 37.32
C ALA A 561 -15.74 3.19 36.76
N GLU A 562 -16.76 2.59 37.38
CA GLU A 562 -17.41 1.35 36.97
C GLU A 562 -18.93 1.52 37.05
N VAL A 563 -19.63 1.19 35.97
CA VAL A 563 -21.10 1.20 35.94
C VAL A 563 -21.60 -0.24 35.80
N ARG A 564 -22.56 -0.60 36.64
CA ARG A 564 -23.19 -1.93 36.66
C ARG A 564 -24.70 -1.77 36.63
N PHE A 565 -25.35 -2.51 35.74
CA PHE A 565 -26.78 -2.74 35.79
C PHE A 565 -27.03 -4.19 36.20
N GLY A 566 -27.92 -4.41 37.17
CA GLY A 566 -28.19 -5.76 37.66
C GLY A 566 -29.41 -5.85 38.56
N ALA A 567 -29.75 -7.06 38.97
CA ALA A 567 -30.78 -7.34 39.96
C ALA A 567 -30.29 -8.40 40.95
N ASP A 568 -31.03 -8.61 42.04
CA ASP A 568 -30.72 -9.65 43.00
C ASP A 568 -30.91 -11.07 42.43
N GLU A 569 -31.69 -11.20 41.35
CA GLU A 569 -31.95 -12.45 40.63
C GLU A 569 -31.87 -12.23 39.11
N ASP A 570 -31.23 -13.16 38.39
CA ASP A 570 -31.19 -13.22 36.92
C ASP A 570 -31.68 -14.60 36.44
N PRO A 571 -32.77 -14.69 35.65
CA PRO A 571 -33.61 -13.59 35.20
C PRO A 571 -34.41 -12.94 36.34
N LEU A 572 -34.68 -11.64 36.22
CA LEU A 572 -35.56 -10.89 37.11
C LEU A 572 -37.00 -11.39 36.93
N ARG A 573 -37.56 -12.01 37.97
CA ARG A 573 -38.92 -12.57 37.93
C ARG A 573 -39.95 -11.56 38.41
N ILE A 574 -40.87 -11.17 37.52
CA ILE A 574 -41.98 -10.27 37.86
C ILE A 574 -43.28 -11.08 37.81
N PRO A 575 -43.94 -11.36 38.94
CA PRO A 575 -45.27 -11.97 38.93
C PRO A 575 -46.27 -11.07 38.20
N ALA A 576 -47.22 -11.65 37.47
CA ALA A 576 -48.35 -10.88 36.91
C ALA A 576 -49.12 -10.17 38.05
N GLY A 577 -49.25 -8.84 37.96
CA GLY A 577 -49.81 -8.00 39.03
C GLY A 577 -48.86 -7.76 40.22
N GLY A 578 -47.62 -8.23 40.14
CA GLY A 578 -46.55 -8.06 41.13
C GLY A 578 -45.45 -7.11 40.68
N THR A 579 -44.41 -6.98 41.53
CA THR A 579 -43.27 -6.09 41.31
C THR A 579 -41.94 -6.80 41.55
N ALA A 580 -40.87 -6.31 40.94
CA ALA A 580 -39.49 -6.71 41.24
C ALA A 580 -38.54 -5.51 41.08
N GLU A 581 -37.36 -5.59 41.68
CA GLU A 581 -36.39 -4.48 41.71
C GLU A 581 -35.13 -4.81 40.91
N ALA A 582 -34.60 -3.82 40.19
CA ALA A 582 -33.25 -3.83 39.65
C ALA A 582 -32.51 -2.54 40.06
N TYR A 583 -31.19 -2.53 39.89
CA TYR A 583 -30.33 -1.43 40.29
C TYR A 583 -29.37 -1.02 39.20
N ILE A 584 -29.17 0.29 39.06
CA ILE A 584 -28.05 0.91 38.36
C ILE A 584 -27.09 1.40 39.45
N VAL A 585 -25.84 0.92 39.39
CA VAL A 585 -24.77 1.31 40.31
C VAL A 585 -23.64 1.90 39.50
N ALA A 586 -23.28 3.15 39.78
CA ALA A 586 -22.05 3.77 39.29
C ALA A 586 -21.11 3.96 40.48
N ASP A 587 -19.93 3.35 40.46
CA ASP A 587 -18.89 3.51 41.47
C ASP A 587 -17.68 4.21 40.86
N SER A 588 -17.33 5.38 41.37
CA SER A 588 -16.19 6.15 40.86
C SER A 588 -15.16 6.46 41.96
N ALA A 589 -13.87 6.39 41.63
CA ALA A 589 -12.77 6.71 42.53
C ALA A 589 -12.63 8.23 42.74
N GLU A 590 -12.96 9.04 41.73
CA GLU A 590 -12.96 10.50 41.71
C GLU A 590 -14.19 11.02 40.93
N PRO A 591 -14.62 12.29 41.09
CA PRO A 591 -15.74 12.82 40.33
C PRO A 591 -15.46 12.82 38.82
N VAL A 592 -16.43 12.36 38.05
CA VAL A 592 -16.38 12.19 36.61
C VAL A 592 -17.44 13.12 36.03
N THR A 593 -17.04 14.16 35.28
CA THR A 593 -17.99 15.16 34.74
C THR A 593 -18.93 14.51 33.70
N GLY A 594 -20.11 15.07 33.46
CA GLY A 594 -21.03 14.62 32.42
C GLY A 594 -21.00 15.55 31.20
N PRO A 595 -22.00 15.44 30.30
CA PRO A 595 -23.29 14.81 30.51
C PRO A 595 -23.31 13.32 30.19
N PHE A 596 -23.95 12.49 31.03
CA PHE A 596 -24.31 11.11 30.71
C PHE A 596 -25.82 11.00 30.48
N ARG A 597 -26.21 10.24 29.47
CA ARG A 597 -27.59 10.00 29.06
C ARG A 597 -27.97 8.58 29.48
N VAL A 598 -29.06 8.44 30.23
CA VAL A 598 -29.62 7.15 30.64
C VAL A 598 -30.96 6.96 29.95
N THR A 599 -31.08 5.87 29.19
CA THR A 599 -32.35 5.39 28.64
C THR A 599 -32.64 3.99 29.16
N VAL A 600 -33.92 3.66 29.33
CA VAL A 600 -34.37 2.35 29.79
C VAL A 600 -35.44 1.85 28.83
N ASP A 601 -35.15 0.79 28.08
CA ASP A 601 -36.11 0.17 27.18
C ASP A 601 -36.97 -0.85 27.94
N LEU A 602 -38.29 -0.60 27.97
CA LEU A 602 -39.24 -1.45 28.68
C LEU A 602 -39.97 -2.41 27.73
N PRO A 603 -40.10 -3.70 28.08
CA PRO A 603 -40.90 -4.64 27.30
C PRO A 603 -42.41 -4.38 27.46
N GLU A 604 -43.20 -4.78 26.45
CA GLU A 604 -44.64 -4.55 26.43
C GLU A 604 -45.34 -5.14 27.68
N GLY A 605 -46.06 -4.29 28.42
CA GLY A 605 -46.80 -4.70 29.63
C GLY A 605 -46.01 -4.62 30.95
N VAL A 606 -44.74 -4.19 30.91
CA VAL A 606 -43.93 -3.85 32.09
C VAL A 606 -43.81 -2.34 32.22
N THR A 607 -43.98 -1.82 33.43
CA THR A 607 -43.87 -0.39 33.75
C THR A 607 -42.99 -0.20 34.99
N VAL A 608 -42.38 0.96 35.15
CA VAL A 608 -41.72 1.37 36.40
C VAL A 608 -42.78 1.90 37.37
N GLN A 609 -42.81 1.43 38.61
CA GLN A 609 -43.73 1.90 39.66
C GLN A 609 -43.03 2.62 40.82
N GLY A 610 -41.70 2.51 40.90
CA GLY A 610 -40.89 3.18 41.91
C GLY A 610 -39.48 3.42 41.41
N ALA A 611 -38.91 4.53 41.84
CA ALA A 611 -37.49 4.85 41.73
C ALA A 611 -37.03 5.27 43.12
N ASP A 612 -35.94 4.68 43.63
CA ASP A 612 -35.29 5.10 44.89
C ASP A 612 -33.82 5.38 44.56
N ALA A 613 -33.50 6.68 44.45
CA ALA A 613 -32.17 7.15 44.14
C ALA A 613 -31.47 7.65 45.40
N ASN A 614 -30.21 7.27 45.59
CA ASN A 614 -29.43 7.82 46.69
C ASN A 614 -29.16 9.33 46.46
N ALA A 615 -28.84 10.07 47.53
CA ALA A 615 -28.64 11.53 47.43
C ALA A 615 -27.48 11.94 46.49
N ALA A 616 -26.55 11.03 46.21
CA ALA A 616 -25.46 11.25 45.25
C ALA A 616 -25.99 11.20 43.81
N PHE A 617 -26.82 10.20 43.49
CA PHE A 617 -27.47 10.06 42.19
C PHE A 617 -28.47 11.21 41.91
N LEU A 618 -29.29 11.59 42.90
CA LEU A 618 -30.21 12.72 42.76
C LEU A 618 -29.50 14.07 42.59
N GLY A 619 -28.35 14.24 43.24
CA GLY A 619 -27.53 15.45 43.11
C GLY A 619 -26.82 15.57 41.77
N ALA A 620 -26.65 14.44 41.07
CA ALA A 620 -25.99 14.31 39.78
C ALA A 620 -26.93 14.56 38.58
N LEU A 621 -28.25 14.43 38.77
CA LEU A 621 -29.24 14.61 37.70
C LEU A 621 -29.43 16.08 37.30
N ARG A 622 -29.32 16.34 35.99
CA ARG A 622 -29.62 17.65 35.40
C ARG A 622 -31.10 17.98 35.61
N GLY A 623 -31.38 19.07 36.30
CA GLY A 623 -32.75 19.55 36.55
C GLY A 623 -33.34 19.21 37.92
N GLY A 624 -32.67 18.36 38.72
CA GLY A 624 -33.06 18.09 40.11
C GLY A 624 -34.43 17.43 40.26
N LEU A 625 -34.66 16.36 39.49
CA LEU A 625 -35.87 15.54 39.54
C LEU A 625 -35.98 14.83 40.90
N ASP A 626 -37.21 14.66 41.40
CA ASP A 626 -37.49 13.79 42.54
C ASP A 626 -37.91 12.37 42.10
N ASP A 627 -38.10 11.47 43.06
CA ASP A 627 -38.42 10.07 42.80
C ASP A 627 -39.74 9.89 42.00
N GLU A 628 -40.71 10.80 42.14
CA GLU A 628 -42.00 10.74 41.42
C GLU A 628 -41.80 11.16 39.96
N ASP A 629 -41.01 12.20 39.72
CA ASP A 629 -40.66 12.67 38.37
C ASP A 629 -39.83 11.63 37.59
N LEU A 630 -38.94 10.89 38.28
CA LEU A 630 -38.14 9.81 37.66
C LEU A 630 -39.00 8.66 37.15
N VAL A 631 -40.02 8.26 37.92
CA VAL A 631 -40.96 7.21 37.51
C VAL A 631 -41.74 7.64 36.26
N GLU A 632 -42.16 8.90 36.17
CA GLU A 632 -42.84 9.43 34.98
C GLU A 632 -41.93 9.39 33.75
N ALA A 633 -40.69 9.87 33.88
CA ALA A 633 -39.71 9.89 32.80
C ALA A 633 -39.39 8.50 32.24
N PHE A 634 -39.10 7.50 33.10
CA PHE A 634 -38.79 6.15 32.62
C PHE A 634 -39.97 5.46 31.93
N ASN A 635 -41.20 5.63 32.43
CA ASN A 635 -42.39 5.09 31.76
C ASN A 635 -42.71 5.79 30.44
N ALA A 636 -42.36 7.07 30.32
CA ALA A 636 -42.43 7.80 29.07
C ALA A 636 -41.27 7.48 28.12
N GLN A 637 -40.30 6.64 28.55
CA GLN A 637 -39.08 6.32 27.83
C GLN A 637 -38.27 7.59 27.50
N GLU A 638 -38.28 8.56 28.40
CA GLU A 638 -37.53 9.81 28.27
C GLU A 638 -36.05 9.61 28.62
N GLU A 639 -35.18 10.32 27.91
CA GLU A 639 -33.75 10.36 28.17
C GLU A 639 -33.47 11.18 29.45
N LEU A 640 -32.77 10.58 30.40
CA LEU A 640 -32.31 11.28 31.60
C LEU A 640 -30.86 11.74 31.43
N VAL A 641 -30.55 12.95 31.88
CA VAL A 641 -29.19 13.52 31.77
C VAL A 641 -28.56 13.68 33.15
N ILE A 642 -27.35 13.16 33.33
CA ILE A 642 -26.52 13.24 34.53
C ILE A 642 -25.36 14.20 34.24
N ASP A 643 -25.24 15.29 35.00
CA ASP A 643 -24.23 16.35 34.77
C ASP A 643 -22.83 16.00 35.31
N GLU A 644 -22.73 15.10 36.28
CA GLU A 644 -21.47 14.66 36.91
C GLU A 644 -21.73 13.37 37.71
N LEU A 645 -20.97 12.30 37.51
CA LEU A 645 -20.92 11.15 38.40
C LEU A 645 -20.01 11.47 39.60
N PRO A 646 -20.54 11.57 40.83
CA PRO A 646 -19.73 11.93 41.99
C PRO A 646 -18.86 10.76 42.45
N ALA A 647 -17.72 11.09 43.09
CA ALA A 647 -16.85 10.09 43.73
C ALA A 647 -17.61 9.22 44.76
N GLY A 648 -17.42 7.91 44.65
CA GLY A 648 -18.09 6.87 45.42
C GLY A 648 -19.30 6.27 44.70
N GLU A 649 -20.05 5.45 45.44
CA GLU A 649 -21.19 4.70 44.89
C GLU A 649 -22.45 5.57 44.76
N SER A 650 -22.94 5.71 43.54
CA SER A 650 -24.25 6.27 43.18
C SER A 650 -25.18 5.13 42.78
N THR A 651 -26.33 5.03 43.43
CA THR A 651 -27.29 3.93 43.22
C THR A 651 -28.66 4.47 42.88
N LEU A 652 -29.26 3.91 41.84
CA LEU A 652 -30.68 4.06 41.50
C LEU A 652 -31.32 2.68 41.51
N THR A 653 -32.33 2.48 42.37
CA THR A 653 -33.15 1.28 42.38
C THR A 653 -34.45 1.54 41.62
N LEU A 654 -34.76 0.69 40.64
CA LEU A 654 -35.99 0.74 39.86
C LEU A 654 -36.89 -0.43 40.25
N THR A 655 -38.12 -0.12 40.63
CA THR A 655 -39.17 -1.12 40.88
C THR A 655 -40.03 -1.27 39.63
N PHE A 656 -39.91 -2.40 38.95
CA PHE A 656 -40.72 -2.77 37.80
C PHE A 656 -41.98 -3.50 38.23
N SER A 657 -43.06 -3.35 37.47
CA SER A 657 -44.33 -4.05 37.66
C SER A 657 -44.86 -4.60 36.35
N ALA A 658 -45.50 -5.76 36.40
CA ALA A 658 -46.24 -6.32 35.28
C ALA A 658 -47.75 -6.15 35.49
N ALA A 659 -48.49 -5.82 34.42
CA ALA A 659 -49.95 -5.76 34.48
C ALA A 659 -50.57 -7.12 34.88
N GLU A 660 -51.76 -7.13 35.50
CA GLU A 660 -52.45 -8.36 35.89
C GLU A 660 -52.75 -9.30 34.70
N ASP A 661 -52.86 -8.75 33.49
CA ASP A 661 -53.10 -9.48 32.23
C ASP A 661 -51.85 -9.62 31.34
N ALA A 662 -50.67 -9.29 31.86
CA ALA A 662 -49.41 -9.44 31.14
C ALA A 662 -49.17 -10.90 30.73
N ALA A 663 -48.78 -11.12 29.47
CA ALA A 663 -48.48 -12.45 28.96
C ALA A 663 -47.20 -13.00 29.61
N ALA A 664 -47.24 -14.25 30.08
CA ALA A 664 -46.04 -14.91 30.59
C ALA A 664 -45.03 -15.14 29.44
N GLY A 665 -43.77 -14.75 29.67
CA GLY A 665 -42.73 -14.80 28.65
C GLY A 665 -41.40 -14.21 29.12
N ALA A 666 -40.34 -14.50 28.37
CA ALA A 666 -39.03 -13.89 28.55
C ALA A 666 -38.93 -12.61 27.72
N ALA A 667 -38.29 -11.59 28.29
CA ALA A 667 -37.98 -10.31 27.66
C ALA A 667 -36.65 -9.78 28.21
N THR A 668 -36.16 -8.66 27.68
CA THR A 668 -35.01 -7.93 28.22
C THR A 668 -35.44 -6.52 28.62
N ILE A 669 -34.82 -5.99 29.68
CA ILE A 669 -34.79 -4.55 29.95
C ILE A 669 -33.39 -4.09 29.53
N GLY A 670 -33.32 -3.18 28.57
CA GLY A 670 -32.08 -2.53 28.17
C GLY A 670 -31.85 -1.28 28.98
N VAL A 671 -30.64 -1.06 29.47
CA VAL A 671 -30.18 0.23 29.99
C VAL A 671 -29.04 0.69 29.13
N GLN A 672 -29.16 1.89 28.58
CA GLN A 672 -28.09 2.54 27.86
C GLN A 672 -27.54 3.69 28.71
N LEU A 673 -26.24 3.75 28.88
CA LEU A 673 -25.52 4.90 29.43
C LEU A 673 -24.60 5.45 28.35
N GLN A 674 -24.93 6.60 27.79
CA GLN A 674 -24.11 7.23 26.77
C GLN A 674 -23.58 8.56 27.26
N ALA A 675 -22.29 8.78 27.14
CA ALA A 675 -21.72 10.09 27.36
C ALA A 675 -22.18 11.04 26.20
N ASP A 676 -22.49 12.31 26.44
CA ASP A 676 -23.04 13.21 25.42
C ASP A 676 -22.02 13.50 24.28
N PRO A 677 -22.29 13.08 23.03
CA PRO A 677 -21.35 13.23 21.91
C PRO A 677 -21.15 14.68 21.44
N GLN A 678 -21.80 15.65 22.08
CA GLN A 678 -21.65 17.07 21.81
C GLN A 678 -20.98 17.83 22.97
N ALA A 679 -20.56 17.11 24.02
CA ALA A 679 -19.87 17.68 25.17
C ALA A 679 -18.35 17.69 24.99
N THR A 680 -17.69 18.57 25.73
CA THR A 680 -16.22 18.65 25.81
C THR A 680 -15.76 17.74 26.96
N TRP A 681 -15.04 16.67 26.65
CA TRP A 681 -14.60 15.64 27.60
C TRP A 681 -13.27 16.02 28.25
N TRP A 682 -12.98 15.54 29.47
CA TRP A 682 -11.75 15.94 30.20
C TRP A 682 -10.47 15.28 29.69
N ASP A 683 -10.62 14.28 28.83
CA ASP A 683 -9.56 13.60 28.09
C ASP A 683 -9.53 14.05 26.62
N ASP A 684 -10.27 15.11 26.30
CA ASP A 684 -10.41 15.68 24.95
C ASP A 684 -10.95 14.68 23.90
N ASN A 685 -11.60 13.58 24.32
CA ASN A 685 -12.17 12.57 23.42
C ASN A 685 -13.64 12.89 23.01
N PRO A 686 -13.95 13.19 21.74
CA PRO A 686 -15.31 13.54 21.31
C PRO A 686 -16.25 12.34 21.05
N LEU A 687 -15.82 11.08 21.21
CA LEU A 687 -16.65 9.91 20.84
C LEU A 687 -17.10 9.04 22.02
N PRO A 688 -18.17 9.44 22.73
CA PRO A 688 -18.76 8.59 23.73
C PRO A 688 -19.75 7.58 23.15
N LEU A 689 -19.32 6.33 23.05
CA LEU A 689 -20.22 5.21 22.85
C LEU A 689 -21.22 5.03 24.00
N PRO A 690 -22.41 4.49 23.69
CA PRO A 690 -23.32 4.01 24.70
C PRO A 690 -22.84 2.69 25.31
N TYR A 691 -22.70 2.64 26.62
CA TYR A 691 -22.71 1.38 27.37
C TYR A 691 -24.13 0.83 27.43
N SER A 692 -24.36 -0.34 26.84
CA SER A 692 -25.62 -1.06 26.93
C SER A 692 -25.49 -2.25 27.87
N ALA A 693 -26.39 -2.35 28.84
CA ALA A 693 -26.54 -3.51 29.70
C ALA A 693 -27.97 -4.05 29.60
N GLU A 694 -28.11 -5.36 29.37
CA GLU A 694 -29.42 -6.02 29.33
C GLU A 694 -29.64 -6.85 30.60
N LEU A 695 -30.85 -6.75 31.16
CA LEU A 695 -31.31 -7.63 32.22
C LEU A 695 -32.42 -8.54 31.67
N ASN A 696 -32.23 -9.85 31.78
CA ASN A 696 -33.28 -10.81 31.42
C ASN A 696 -34.45 -10.70 32.39
N VAL A 697 -35.67 -10.58 31.87
CA VAL A 697 -36.91 -10.51 32.64
C VAL A 697 -37.81 -11.69 32.29
N GLU A 698 -38.40 -12.30 33.30
CA GLU A 698 -39.42 -13.35 33.14
C GLU A 698 -40.72 -12.91 33.84
N VAL A 699 -41.77 -12.65 33.05
CA VAL A 699 -43.12 -12.43 33.62
C VAL A 699 -43.72 -13.80 33.95
N THR A 700 -43.99 -14.03 35.24
CA THR A 700 -44.49 -15.33 35.73
C THR A 700 -46.00 -15.29 35.96
N ALA A 701 -46.69 -16.38 35.64
CA ALA A 701 -48.13 -16.49 35.87
C ALA A 701 -48.47 -16.59 37.38
N ASP A 702 -49.56 -15.96 37.80
CA ASP A 702 -50.04 -15.90 39.19
C ASP A 702 -50.14 -17.30 39.83
N GLU A 703 -49.24 -17.62 40.78
CA GLU A 703 -49.43 -18.73 41.73
C GLU A 703 -49.94 -18.18 43.07
N PRO A 704 -51.07 -18.67 43.60
CA PRO A 704 -51.59 -18.18 44.87
C PRO A 704 -50.66 -18.56 46.02
N ALA A 705 -50.39 -17.58 46.89
CA ALA A 705 -49.53 -17.67 48.06
C ALA A 705 -49.74 -18.96 48.90
N PRO A 706 -48.68 -19.53 49.52
CA PRO A 706 -48.83 -20.72 50.35
C PRO A 706 -49.70 -20.42 51.57
N THR A 707 -50.81 -21.14 51.73
CA THR A 707 -51.68 -21.04 52.91
C THR A 707 -50.95 -21.53 54.17
N GLU A 708 -50.93 -20.71 55.23
CA GLU A 708 -50.39 -21.05 56.55
C GLU A 708 -50.96 -22.37 57.12
N PRO A 709 -50.16 -23.18 57.83
CA PRO A 709 -50.64 -24.41 58.43
C PRO A 709 -51.49 -24.14 59.68
N THR A 710 -52.70 -24.72 59.69
CA THR A 710 -53.59 -24.76 60.86
C THR A 710 -53.01 -25.68 61.95
N PRO A 711 -53.03 -25.31 63.24
CA PRO A 711 -52.41 -26.12 64.29
C PRO A 711 -53.26 -27.36 64.62
N THR A 712 -52.62 -28.53 64.72
CA THR A 712 -53.24 -29.73 65.31
C THR A 712 -52.41 -30.26 66.48
N GLU A 713 -53.10 -30.56 67.58
CA GLU A 713 -52.57 -31.09 68.85
C GLU A 713 -52.02 -32.53 68.76
N PRO A 714 -51.26 -33.01 69.78
CA PRO A 714 -50.35 -34.15 69.67
C PRO A 714 -50.97 -35.51 70.06
N GLY A 715 -50.61 -36.58 69.33
CA GLY A 715 -50.88 -37.96 69.74
C GLY A 715 -50.55 -39.04 68.69
N GLN A 716 -49.52 -39.85 68.99
CA GLN A 716 -49.11 -41.15 68.38
C GLN A 716 -50.25 -42.20 68.21
N PRO A 717 -50.05 -43.42 67.60
CA PRO A 717 -49.05 -43.95 66.63
C PRO A 717 -49.59 -44.89 65.49
N THR A 718 -48.82 -45.08 64.37
CA THR A 718 -48.68 -46.22 63.37
C THR A 718 -49.96 -46.96 62.81
N PRO A 719 -49.96 -47.94 61.83
CA PRO A 719 -48.89 -48.67 61.07
C PRO A 719 -49.12 -49.02 59.54
N THR A 720 -48.04 -49.51 58.91
CA THR A 720 -47.88 -50.60 57.88
C THR A 720 -48.38 -50.52 56.41
N ASP A 721 -47.38 -50.54 55.50
CA ASP A 721 -47.12 -51.35 54.27
C ASP A 721 -48.19 -52.40 53.81
N PRO A 722 -48.41 -52.65 52.49
CA PRO A 722 -47.50 -53.47 51.64
C PRO A 722 -47.36 -53.07 50.15
N GLY A 723 -46.16 -53.27 49.57
CA GLY A 723 -46.04 -53.99 48.28
C GLY A 723 -45.13 -53.43 47.18
N GLN A 724 -43.99 -54.09 46.98
CA GLN A 724 -43.10 -54.06 45.79
C GLN A 724 -43.43 -55.28 44.88
N PRO A 725 -42.97 -55.39 43.60
CA PRO A 725 -41.55 -55.77 43.32
C PRO A 725 -40.91 -55.33 41.98
N GLY A 726 -39.61 -54.95 42.03
CA GLY A 726 -38.46 -55.64 41.39
C GLY A 726 -38.12 -55.54 39.89
N GLY A 727 -36.85 -55.23 39.58
CA GLY A 727 -36.10 -55.83 38.44
C GLY A 727 -34.91 -55.04 37.83
N GLU A 728 -33.68 -55.42 38.17
CA GLU A 728 -32.41 -55.30 37.38
C GLU A 728 -31.86 -56.75 37.17
N PRO A 729 -30.94 -57.13 36.23
CA PRO A 729 -29.61 -56.51 35.98
C PRO A 729 -28.97 -56.64 34.54
N THR A 730 -27.77 -56.07 34.36
CA THR A 730 -26.81 -56.01 33.19
C THR A 730 -26.27 -57.38 32.69
N PRO A 731 -25.61 -57.58 31.49
CA PRO A 731 -24.16 -57.26 31.27
C PRO A 731 -23.53 -57.18 29.80
N THR A 732 -22.24 -56.76 29.73
CA THR A 732 -21.07 -57.19 28.85
C THR A 732 -20.76 -56.70 27.40
N GLN A 733 -19.75 -55.78 27.27
CA GLN A 733 -18.39 -55.83 26.61
C GLN A 733 -18.14 -56.37 25.16
N PRO A 734 -16.96 -56.19 24.47
CA PRO A 734 -15.86 -55.16 24.51
C PRO A 734 -15.18 -54.80 23.14
N GLY A 735 -14.19 -53.87 23.10
CA GLY A 735 -12.93 -54.09 22.34
C GLY A 735 -12.22 -52.93 21.59
N SER A 736 -11.09 -52.48 22.17
CA SER A 736 -9.75 -52.20 21.59
C SER A 736 -9.39 -50.92 20.78
N ASP A 737 -8.68 -50.02 21.47
CA ASP A 737 -7.36 -49.35 21.22
C ASP A 737 -6.39 -50.06 20.22
N PRO A 738 -5.29 -49.44 19.67
CA PRO A 738 -4.23 -48.76 20.45
C PRO A 738 -3.42 -47.61 19.79
N GLY A 739 -2.64 -46.86 20.58
CA GLY A 739 -1.24 -46.56 20.22
C GLY A 739 -0.63 -45.22 20.67
N ALA A 740 0.35 -45.29 21.58
CA ALA A 740 1.24 -44.20 21.98
C ALA A 740 2.73 -44.57 21.81
N GLY A 741 3.55 -43.56 21.45
CA GLY A 741 5.03 -43.47 21.59
C GLY A 741 5.89 -43.83 20.36
N PRO A 742 7.20 -43.48 20.26
CA PRO A 742 8.08 -42.63 21.11
C PRO A 742 9.12 -41.71 20.38
N GLY A 743 9.76 -40.76 21.09
CA GLY A 743 11.21 -40.44 21.00
C GLY A 743 11.75 -39.41 19.97
N PRO A 744 12.86 -38.67 20.28
CA PRO A 744 13.39 -37.55 19.50
C PRO A 744 14.47 -37.96 18.48
N GLY A 745 14.62 -37.20 17.40
CA GLY A 745 15.67 -37.40 16.40
C GLY A 745 16.03 -36.12 15.65
N ASP A 746 17.31 -35.77 15.72
CA ASP A 746 17.95 -34.66 15.01
C ASP A 746 17.73 -34.72 13.49
N GLY A 747 17.12 -33.66 12.95
CA GLY A 747 17.07 -33.36 11.52
C GLY A 747 17.45 -31.90 11.32
N LYS A 748 18.57 -31.66 10.64
CA LYS A 748 19.11 -30.34 10.31
C LYS A 748 18.07 -29.45 9.61
N PRO A 749 18.01 -28.14 9.89
CA PRO A 749 17.26 -27.20 9.06
C PRO A 749 18.01 -26.95 7.74
N LEU A 750 17.29 -27.07 6.63
CA LEU A 750 17.62 -26.47 5.32
C LEU A 750 16.84 -25.14 5.20
N PRO A 751 17.27 -24.21 4.34
CA PRO A 751 17.42 -22.80 4.70
C PRO A 751 16.12 -22.01 4.68
N ARG A 752 16.12 -21.01 5.57
CA ARG A 752 15.16 -19.94 5.75
C ARG A 752 15.32 -18.94 4.59
N THR A 753 14.24 -18.58 3.91
CA THR A 753 14.11 -17.32 3.18
C THR A 753 13.59 -16.29 4.19
N GLY A 754 14.52 -15.77 4.97
CA GLY A 754 14.32 -14.59 5.80
C GLY A 754 15.60 -13.80 5.64
N SER A 755 15.61 -12.87 4.69
CA SER A 755 16.66 -11.88 4.55
C SER A 755 16.70 -11.06 5.84
N ASP A 756 17.75 -11.29 6.62
CA ASP A 756 18.12 -10.46 7.77
C ASP A 756 18.42 -9.03 7.26
N VAL A 757 17.46 -8.12 7.36
CA VAL A 757 17.62 -6.66 7.10
C VAL A 757 18.42 -5.96 8.23
N ALA A 758 18.96 -6.71 9.19
CA ALA A 758 19.77 -6.17 10.29
C ALA A 758 21.25 -5.87 9.93
N GLY A 759 21.62 -5.93 8.64
CA GLY A 759 22.99 -5.71 8.15
C GLY A 759 23.29 -4.36 7.47
N LEU A 760 22.27 -3.56 7.14
CA LEU A 760 22.43 -2.33 6.34
C LEU A 760 22.28 -1.02 7.13
N LEU A 761 21.76 -1.08 8.37
CA LEU A 761 21.65 0.08 9.28
C LEU A 761 22.97 0.50 9.96
N GLY A 762 24.07 -0.21 9.70
CA GLY A 762 25.39 0.03 10.33
C GLY A 762 26.36 0.91 9.53
N LEU A 763 26.05 1.28 8.28
CA LEU A 763 26.98 2.00 7.40
C LEU A 763 26.62 3.48 7.17
N ALA A 764 25.34 3.85 7.25
CA ALA A 764 24.89 5.24 7.07
C ALA A 764 25.27 6.15 8.26
N LEU A 765 25.32 5.62 9.49
CA LEU A 765 25.73 6.39 10.69
C LEU A 765 27.25 6.51 10.87
N ALA A 766 28.06 5.77 10.11
CA ALA A 766 29.53 5.80 10.24
C ALA A 766 30.20 6.90 9.39
N LEU A 767 29.49 7.46 8.40
CA LEU A 767 30.00 8.55 7.55
C LEU A 767 29.74 9.95 8.13
N LEU A 768 28.75 10.11 9.01
CA LEU A 768 28.44 11.37 9.70
C LEU A 768 29.41 11.74 10.85
N ALA A 769 30.28 10.82 11.30
CA ALA A 769 31.23 11.08 12.39
C ALA A 769 32.70 11.32 11.95
N ALA A 770 33.02 11.21 10.64
CA ALA A 770 34.40 11.29 10.15
C ALA A 770 34.77 12.61 9.46
N GLY A 771 33.80 13.48 9.14
CA GLY A 771 34.04 14.78 8.46
C GLY A 771 34.53 15.93 9.35
N GLY A 772 34.48 15.80 10.69
CA GLY A 772 34.62 16.93 11.61
C GLY A 772 36.01 17.26 12.18
N VAL A 773 37.11 16.58 11.81
CA VAL A 773 38.39 16.70 12.56
C VAL A 773 39.61 17.16 11.73
N ALA A 774 39.49 17.45 10.43
CA ALA A 774 40.67 17.66 9.57
C ALA A 774 41.01 19.11 9.15
N VAL A 775 40.62 20.17 9.89
CA VAL A 775 41.00 21.58 9.52
C VAL A 775 41.87 22.33 10.55
N ALA A 776 42.23 21.73 11.68
CA ALA A 776 43.02 22.41 12.71
C ALA A 776 44.53 22.08 12.72
N ALA A 777 45.22 22.03 11.58
CA ALA A 777 46.69 21.99 11.57
C ALA A 777 47.32 22.38 10.22
N GLY A 778 47.70 23.65 10.04
CA GLY A 778 48.70 23.93 9.01
C GLY A 778 48.93 25.33 8.45
N VAL A 779 48.89 26.44 9.23
CA VAL A 779 49.49 27.69 8.73
C VAL A 779 50.29 28.47 9.80
N ARG A 780 51.57 28.11 9.94
CA ARG A 780 52.69 29.01 10.28
C ARG A 780 53.80 28.57 9.32
N ARG A 781 54.43 29.39 8.47
CA ARG A 781 55.05 30.69 8.73
C ARG A 781 55.75 31.18 7.44
N ARG A 782 55.66 32.49 7.15
CA ARG A 782 56.73 33.44 6.71
C ARG A 782 56.40 34.26 5.45
N GLY A 783 56.53 35.59 5.58
CA GLY A 783 56.82 36.44 4.42
C GLY A 783 56.60 37.96 4.51
N ALA A 784 57.08 38.64 5.57
CA ALA A 784 57.58 40.03 5.61
C ALA A 784 56.90 41.20 4.81
N GLY A 785 56.48 42.24 5.55
CA GLY A 785 57.13 43.57 5.46
C GLY A 785 56.28 44.81 5.12
N SER A 786 56.05 45.70 6.11
CA SER A 786 56.33 47.18 6.11
C SER A 786 55.68 47.84 7.35
N GLN A 787 56.48 48.36 8.31
CA GLN A 787 56.67 49.78 8.65
C GLN A 787 55.34 50.54 8.86
N LEU A 788 54.97 51.02 10.05
CA LEU A 788 55.67 51.87 11.03
C LEU A 788 55.11 51.66 12.44
#